data_AF-A0A7X4YNR8-F1
#
_entry.id   AF-A0A7X4YNR8-F1
#
_cell.length_a   1.000
_cell.length_b   1.000
_cell.length_c   1.000
_cell.angle_alpha   90.00
_cell.angle_beta   90.00
_cell.angle_gamma   90.00
#
_symmetry.space_group_name_H-M   'P 1'
#
loop_
_entity.id
_entity.type
_entity.pdbx_description
1 polymer ?
#
loop_
_entity_poly.entity_id
_entity_poly.type
_entity_poly.pdbx_seq_one_letter_code
_entity_poly.pdbx_strand_id
1 'polypeptide(L)'
;MRTFVAAHKRLSAITILGFLVPAIGLTAGPVSVSAATSKTITVDFNDDKGAFKAHTGFILTPNYDVPDGRIVPLKPEIIREDSNEQGWLIFGRDNGYNRFNEYEYNTHNRFKNAYDRATKWGAEYYPLLLTNPSFLQTDPSQNNVYGMPTDLLKYKQWVKDFAQFAKDNSLNVTYWDSTNEPEGSIGYANARTLYNYQYEAIKEVNPNAKLAGPSSVWNNVDAVNALIDQVAGNGKKLDVAAWHELTTGDAWSINSNLAAIKAHAAAKPAAGVGQYWVEEYQQNGEAYNASRLVSWLAAIHEYGYDLGIRSTWNSANSASDYMVYNDTAANNAARQTTWWTMKAYAEMSGRQVGVTQDHTVSSAIAAKDTAAGEAKILVSGLDSDATTTTLNLNNQPFAGSTVRIDKYKVTGTENDGLQLQATENPSSTTNLSTTINMAQGDVWLIVIKKAASAPGSFVLQTPDDGVPATTTPTLTWQQASGATGYTVKVSTNYDLSSPVINTSVTTNSYTVSSALTAGQTYYWSVTATNANGSLPAANGMVYSFIASSSASVPSGRFSLQVPVDGETGTPLAPVFGWTNSYGATSYRLQVSTSSTFASTVIDTTTNTPISAAQGNVAYNYTPSANLTANTTYYARVYAVNASGSRIMNGPVHVFKTGTTGAPPSFTLQSPASGTTGVSVATSLKWNIASGAFFYKLTVDDNSDFSSPEFTRDYITTNGYTFAPNELFPNKTYYWKVTASTKDRAYSTVASNSGLSFTTDGSFAAGPVGEWIGNELSGNTVYDSSGGLNNGTLSNVTRSNDALVFNGTNSSVNLGNPSALNFTGKITMSAWIKPSSITGAGAILYHQQTSGDFPQMVLRINGSTLEGGSYSISSGTHFVSMPLTSGDLNVWMHVALTYDGTAWRIYKNGVLANSSTDAQGAITVSGNWTIGATAYGDQYYSGSIKAVKIFNTALNGTAIGNEMNKAERGHWVLGEGTGTTANDTSGNGSTGTVNGASWVTGRSGYALQFNGTGNYVGLGSPSVLNFSGKITMSAWIKPSSITGTGAILYHQQTSGDNPQMVLRINGSTLEGGSYSISSGLHFVSMPLTTGDLNVWMHVALTYDGTAWRIYKNGVLVNSSTDAQGAITASGSWMIGATPYGDQFFSGQIYDARVYNYGLSDAAVAAIAH
;
A
#
# COMPACT_ATOMS: atom_id res chain seq x y z
N MET A 1 7.08 -28.58 35.80
CA MET A 1 7.06 -29.37 37.07
C MET A 1 5.71 -29.15 37.74
N ARG A 2 5.15 -30.20 38.33
CA ARG A 2 3.75 -30.38 38.69
C ARG A 2 3.30 -29.53 39.89
N THR A 3 2.07 -28.97 39.77
CA THR A 3 0.98 -28.94 40.78
C THR A 3 1.16 -28.19 42.13
N PHE A 4 0.17 -27.70 42.89
CA PHE A 4 -1.26 -27.97 43.07
C PHE A 4 -1.92 -26.74 43.77
N VAL A 5 -3.11 -26.32 43.29
CA VAL A 5 -4.34 -25.92 44.02
C VAL A 5 -4.45 -24.71 44.95
N ALA A 6 -5.32 -23.80 44.48
CA ALA A 6 -6.40 -23.04 45.12
C ALA A 6 -6.70 -23.19 46.63
N ALA A 7 -7.03 -22.08 47.30
CA ALA A 7 -8.43 -21.64 47.48
C ALA A 7 -8.53 -20.55 48.55
N HIS A 8 -9.28 -19.50 48.20
CA HIS A 8 -9.78 -18.50 49.15
C HIS A 8 -10.86 -19.10 50.06
N LYS A 9 -10.83 -18.74 51.36
CA LYS A 9 -12.03 -18.60 52.18
C LYS A 9 -11.95 -17.34 53.04
N ARG A 10 -13.05 -16.57 52.98
CA ARG A 10 -13.40 -15.42 53.80
C ARG A 10 -13.42 -15.80 55.28
N LEU A 11 -13.00 -14.90 56.18
CA LEU A 11 -13.88 -14.28 57.19
C LEU A 11 -13.13 -13.20 57.99
N SER A 12 -13.87 -12.15 58.29
CA SER A 12 -13.61 -11.02 59.18
C SER A 12 -13.18 -11.38 60.61
N ALA A 13 -12.23 -10.65 61.18
CA ALA A 13 -12.14 -10.38 62.62
C ALA A 13 -11.21 -9.18 62.92
N ILE A 14 -11.77 -8.22 63.65
CA ILE A 14 -11.07 -7.15 64.37
C ILE A 14 -10.31 -7.79 65.54
N THR A 15 -9.00 -7.51 65.68
CA THR A 15 -8.30 -7.62 66.97
C THR A 15 -7.21 -6.53 67.07
N ILE A 16 -7.41 -5.66 68.06
CA ILE A 16 -6.43 -4.72 68.62
C ILE A 16 -5.44 -5.52 69.46
N LEU A 17 -4.14 -5.35 69.26
CA LEU A 17 -3.14 -5.44 70.33
C LEU A 17 -1.84 -4.76 69.87
N GLY A 18 -1.49 -3.65 70.52
CA GLY A 18 -0.22 -2.96 70.32
C GLY A 18 0.90 -3.55 71.17
N PHE A 19 2.15 -3.23 70.83
CA PHE A 19 3.20 -2.89 71.80
C PHE A 19 4.29 -2.02 71.13
N LEU A 20 4.72 -1.04 71.93
CA LEU A 20 5.70 0.06 71.80
C LEU A 20 7.00 -0.23 71.01
N VAL A 21 7.58 0.81 70.36
CA VAL A 21 8.80 1.58 70.78
C VAL A 21 8.84 2.96 70.03
N PRO A 22 9.71 3.95 70.35
CA PRO A 22 9.40 5.18 71.06
C PRO A 22 9.41 6.48 70.22
N ALA A 23 8.94 7.54 70.87
CA ALA A 23 8.77 8.90 70.36
C ALA A 23 10.01 9.54 69.72
N ILE A 24 9.82 10.10 68.53
CA ILE A 24 10.61 11.21 67.98
C ILE A 24 9.65 12.41 67.90
N GLY A 25 10.10 13.54 68.46
CA GLY A 25 9.29 14.75 68.64
C GLY A 25 8.74 15.31 67.34
N LEU A 26 7.41 15.45 67.28
CA LEU A 26 6.72 16.25 66.28
C LEU A 26 6.90 17.73 66.65
N THR A 27 7.78 18.41 65.93
CA THR A 27 7.60 19.84 65.69
C THR A 27 6.43 19.99 64.74
N ALA A 28 5.41 20.77 65.14
CA ALA A 28 4.33 21.17 64.25
C ALA A 28 4.92 22.08 63.17
N GLY A 29 5.32 21.49 62.04
CA GLY A 29 5.49 22.23 60.81
C GLY A 29 4.14 22.83 60.39
N PRO A 30 4.13 24.01 59.73
CA PRO A 30 2.89 24.61 59.29
C PRO A 30 2.12 23.59 58.45
N VAL A 31 0.86 23.36 58.81
CA VAL A 31 -0.09 22.70 57.91
C VAL A 31 -0.24 23.66 56.73
N SER A 32 0.56 23.46 55.69
CA SER A 32 0.16 23.90 54.37
C SER A 32 -1.05 23.04 54.01
N VAL A 33 -2.23 23.60 54.23
CA VAL A 33 -3.39 23.21 53.43
C VAL A 33 -2.96 23.45 51.99
N SER A 34 -2.54 22.41 51.27
CA SER A 34 -2.47 22.52 49.83
C SER A 34 -3.90 22.86 49.42
N ALA A 35 -4.11 24.05 48.88
CA ALA A 35 -5.36 24.35 48.20
C ALA A 35 -5.59 23.18 47.23
N ALA A 36 -6.74 22.53 47.31
CA ALA A 36 -7.09 21.47 46.38
C ALA A 36 -6.82 21.99 44.96
N THR A 37 -5.87 21.37 44.27
CA THR A 37 -5.53 21.69 42.88
C THR A 37 -6.76 21.42 42.05
N SER A 38 -7.55 22.46 41.76
CA SER A 38 -8.70 22.35 40.88
C SER A 38 -8.19 22.05 39.48
N LYS A 39 -8.50 20.86 38.95
CA LYS A 39 -8.17 20.51 37.57
C LYS A 39 -8.97 21.41 36.65
N THR A 40 -8.31 22.00 35.66
CA THR A 40 -8.97 22.87 34.69
C THR A 40 -8.71 22.34 33.30
N ILE A 41 -9.78 22.07 32.56
CA ILE A 41 -9.73 21.73 31.14
C ILE A 41 -10.45 22.84 30.40
N THR A 42 -9.79 23.42 29.41
CA THR A 42 -10.37 24.49 28.58
C THR A 42 -10.57 23.97 27.18
N VAL A 43 -11.80 24.03 26.71
CA VAL A 43 -12.18 23.73 25.33
C VAL A 43 -12.47 25.05 24.63
N ASP A 44 -11.79 25.31 23.52
CA ASP A 44 -12.10 26.44 22.66
C ASP A 44 -12.76 25.95 21.38
N PHE A 45 -14.08 26.14 21.29
CA PHE A 45 -14.84 25.70 20.13
C PHE A 45 -14.54 26.52 18.87
N ASN A 46 -13.79 27.62 18.93
CA ASN A 46 -13.30 28.34 17.74
C ASN A 46 -11.96 27.82 17.22
N ASP A 47 -11.19 27.08 18.01
CA ASP A 47 -9.93 26.47 17.56
C ASP A 47 -10.22 25.22 16.73
N ASP A 48 -10.59 25.42 15.48
CA ASP A 48 -11.02 24.39 14.54
C ASP A 48 -9.84 23.59 13.98
N LYS A 49 -9.80 22.28 14.28
CA LYS A 49 -8.73 21.35 13.84
C LYS A 49 -9.10 20.54 12.60
N GLY A 50 -10.25 20.81 11.96
CA GLY A 50 -10.72 20.04 10.82
C GLY A 50 -11.85 19.07 11.15
N ALA A 51 -12.17 18.19 10.18
CA ALA A 51 -13.20 17.18 10.36
C ALA A 51 -12.77 16.18 11.44
N PHE A 52 -13.67 15.91 12.40
CA PHE A 52 -13.42 14.87 13.38
C PHE A 52 -13.59 13.49 12.73
N LYS A 53 -12.54 12.67 12.80
CA LYS A 53 -12.57 11.26 12.40
C LYS A 53 -12.21 10.41 13.61
N ALA A 54 -13.10 9.51 13.99
CA ALA A 54 -12.82 8.59 15.08
C ALA A 54 -11.91 7.48 14.54
N HIS A 55 -10.61 7.52 14.88
CA HIS A 55 -9.58 6.57 14.47
C HIS A 55 -9.80 5.20 15.12
N THR A 56 -10.86 4.50 14.72
CA THR A 56 -11.41 3.33 15.40
C THR A 56 -10.93 2.05 14.70
N GLY A 57 -9.66 1.70 14.93
CA GLY A 57 -9.06 0.48 14.41
C GLY A 57 -9.23 -0.74 15.32
N PHE A 58 -9.42 -1.91 14.72
CA PHE A 58 -9.42 -3.21 15.42
C PHE A 58 -8.41 -4.16 14.81
N ILE A 59 -7.87 -5.05 15.64
CA ILE A 59 -7.06 -6.17 15.21
C ILE A 59 -7.93 -7.43 15.20
N LEU A 60 -7.85 -8.13 14.08
CA LEU A 60 -8.57 -9.33 13.71
C LEU A 60 -10.10 -9.13 13.67
N THR A 61 -10.76 -9.70 12.68
CA THR A 61 -12.22 -9.63 12.53
C THR A 61 -12.86 -10.61 13.52
N PRO A 62 -13.68 -10.16 14.48
CA PRO A 62 -14.37 -11.07 15.40
C PRO A 62 -15.26 -12.05 14.64
N ASN A 63 -15.33 -13.32 15.07
CA ASN A 63 -16.20 -14.30 14.40
C ASN A 63 -17.69 -14.09 14.76
N TYR A 64 -18.57 -15.01 14.35
CA TYR A 64 -20.01 -14.94 14.63
C TYR A 64 -20.41 -15.23 16.09
N ASP A 65 -19.45 -15.47 16.98
CA ASP A 65 -19.70 -15.55 18.42
C ASP A 65 -19.81 -14.14 19.02
N VAL A 66 -19.18 -13.12 18.40
CA VAL A 66 -19.42 -11.72 18.76
C VAL A 66 -20.59 -11.15 17.94
N PRO A 67 -21.66 -10.65 18.58
CA PRO A 67 -22.78 -10.02 17.88
C PRO A 67 -22.42 -8.70 17.21
N ASP A 68 -23.01 -8.48 16.02
CA ASP A 68 -22.82 -7.24 15.25
C ASP A 68 -23.26 -6.01 16.05
N GLY A 69 -24.27 -6.14 16.94
CA GLY A 69 -24.70 -5.07 17.85
C GLY A 69 -23.65 -4.67 18.90
N ARG A 70 -22.53 -5.41 19.03
CA ARG A 70 -21.37 -5.02 19.85
C ARG A 70 -20.25 -4.39 19.04
N ILE A 71 -20.25 -4.52 17.71
CA ILE A 71 -19.20 -4.00 16.85
C ILE A 71 -19.64 -2.70 16.16
N VAL A 72 -20.81 -2.70 15.53
CA VAL A 72 -21.39 -1.56 14.81
C VAL A 72 -21.40 -0.25 15.65
N PRO A 73 -21.71 -0.27 16.96
CA PRO A 73 -21.70 0.96 17.77
C PRO A 73 -20.32 1.60 17.93
N LEU A 74 -19.25 0.84 17.72
CA LEU A 74 -17.88 1.34 17.78
C LEU A 74 -17.44 1.99 16.46
N LYS A 75 -18.25 1.90 15.39
CA LYS A 75 -17.99 2.46 14.05
C LYS A 75 -16.59 2.16 13.53
N PRO A 76 -16.16 0.88 13.45
CA PRO A 76 -14.83 0.52 12.98
C PRO A 76 -14.49 1.23 11.67
N GLU A 77 -13.42 2.02 11.68
CA GLU A 77 -12.87 2.64 10.47
C GLU A 77 -12.10 1.62 9.66
N ILE A 78 -11.33 0.76 10.33
CA ILE A 78 -10.44 -0.21 9.68
C ILE A 78 -10.21 -1.44 10.56
N ILE A 79 -10.11 -2.60 9.92
CA ILE A 79 -9.76 -3.86 10.57
C ILE A 79 -8.42 -4.34 10.01
N ARG A 80 -7.41 -4.43 10.87
CA ARG A 80 -6.12 -5.05 10.58
C ARG A 80 -6.24 -6.55 10.82
N GLU A 81 -6.12 -7.36 9.78
CA GLU A 81 -6.37 -8.79 9.85
C GLU A 81 -5.17 -9.57 9.31
N ASP A 82 -4.80 -10.66 9.96
CA ASP A 82 -3.87 -11.60 9.36
C ASP A 82 -4.60 -12.37 8.26
N SER A 83 -4.14 -12.18 7.01
CA SER A 83 -4.76 -12.70 5.80
C SER A 83 -4.96 -14.22 5.80
N ASN A 84 -4.28 -14.94 6.69
CA ASN A 84 -4.35 -16.38 6.83
C ASN A 84 -5.10 -16.88 8.08
N GLU A 85 -5.40 -16.03 9.06
CA GLU A 85 -5.72 -16.43 10.43
C GLU A 85 -7.11 -15.99 10.95
N GLN A 86 -8.17 -16.11 10.15
CA GLN A 86 -9.52 -15.92 10.68
C GLN A 86 -9.77 -16.75 11.96
N GLY A 87 -10.00 -16.06 13.09
CA GLY A 87 -10.77 -16.55 14.25
C GLY A 87 -10.26 -17.83 14.92
N TRP A 88 -9.06 -17.80 15.52
CA TRP A 88 -8.43 -18.89 16.29
C TRP A 88 -9.18 -19.34 17.56
N LEU A 89 -10.46 -19.72 17.49
CA LEU A 89 -11.17 -20.22 18.66
C LEU A 89 -11.02 -21.74 18.88
N ILE A 90 -11.02 -22.58 17.85
CA ILE A 90 -10.94 -24.04 18.07
C ILE A 90 -9.49 -24.52 18.28
N PHE A 91 -8.52 -23.88 17.63
CA PHE A 91 -7.17 -24.47 17.53
C PHE A 91 -6.05 -23.72 18.27
N GLY A 92 -6.22 -22.45 18.59
CA GLY A 92 -5.29 -21.61 19.37
C GLY A 92 -3.87 -21.42 18.83
N ARG A 93 -3.26 -20.27 19.18
CA ARG A 93 -1.82 -20.02 19.00
C ARG A 93 -0.93 -21.04 19.74
N ASP A 94 -1.40 -21.53 20.89
CA ASP A 94 -0.58 -22.32 21.83
C ASP A 94 -0.54 -23.83 21.57
N ASN A 95 -1.37 -24.36 20.65
CA ASN A 95 -1.47 -25.82 20.40
C ASN A 95 -0.79 -26.27 19.09
N GLY A 96 0.32 -25.60 18.74
CA GLY A 96 1.28 -26.11 17.76
C GLY A 96 0.87 -25.93 16.30
N TYR A 97 1.66 -25.10 15.62
CA TYR A 97 2.10 -25.11 14.21
C TYR A 97 1.47 -26.11 13.21
N ASN A 98 1.27 -27.39 13.57
CA ASN A 98 0.87 -28.45 12.64
C ASN A 98 -0.56 -28.33 12.10
N ARG A 99 -1.50 -27.67 12.81
CA ARG A 99 -2.90 -27.61 12.36
C ARG A 99 -3.20 -26.55 11.32
N PHE A 100 -2.36 -25.52 11.17
CA PHE A 100 -2.51 -24.54 10.08
C PHE A 100 -2.42 -25.22 8.70
N ASN A 101 -1.45 -26.13 8.57
CA ASN A 101 -1.15 -26.87 7.35
C ASN A 101 -2.28 -27.84 6.94
N GLU A 102 -3.04 -28.35 7.91
CA GLU A 102 -4.16 -29.28 7.70
C GLU A 102 -5.34 -28.61 7.00
N TYR A 103 -5.52 -27.30 7.18
CA TYR A 103 -6.70 -26.57 6.70
C TYR A 103 -6.41 -25.55 5.61
N GLU A 104 -5.18 -25.42 5.13
CA GLU A 104 -4.74 -24.37 4.18
C GLU A 104 -5.55 -24.24 2.86
N TYR A 105 -6.36 -25.23 2.48
CA TYR A 105 -7.29 -25.15 1.34
C TYR A 105 -8.30 -23.98 1.43
N ASN A 106 -8.41 -23.30 2.56
CA ASN A 106 -9.44 -22.29 2.84
C ASN A 106 -8.93 -20.87 3.10
N THR A 107 -7.63 -20.59 2.96
CA THR A 107 -7.07 -19.28 3.34
C THR A 107 -7.71 -18.13 2.57
N HIS A 108 -7.90 -18.27 1.25
CA HIS A 108 -8.59 -17.27 0.43
C HIS A 108 -10.04 -17.01 0.84
N ASN A 109 -10.82 -18.07 1.14
CA ASN A 109 -12.21 -17.91 1.56
C ASN A 109 -12.32 -17.37 2.99
N ARG A 110 -11.36 -17.67 3.87
CA ARG A 110 -11.27 -17.04 5.18
C ARG A 110 -11.03 -15.53 5.05
N PHE A 111 -10.05 -15.14 4.25
CA PHE A 111 -9.81 -13.75 3.90
C PHE A 111 -11.08 -13.07 3.36
N LYS A 112 -11.81 -13.71 2.44
CA LYS A 112 -13.09 -13.20 1.93
C LYS A 112 -14.14 -13.04 3.03
N ASN A 113 -14.33 -14.05 3.87
CA ASN A 113 -15.34 -14.02 4.94
C ASN A 113 -15.02 -12.91 5.96
N ALA A 114 -13.74 -12.63 6.20
CA ALA A 114 -13.28 -11.58 7.11
C ALA A 114 -13.58 -10.21 6.51
N TYR A 115 -13.20 -10.05 5.24
CA TYR A 115 -13.48 -8.86 4.44
C TYR A 115 -14.99 -8.57 4.39
N ASP A 116 -15.82 -9.55 4.06
CA ASP A 116 -17.28 -9.38 3.95
C ASP A 116 -17.89 -8.96 5.29
N ARG A 117 -17.37 -9.50 6.40
CA ARG A 117 -17.84 -9.18 7.75
C ARG A 117 -17.39 -7.78 8.19
N ALA A 118 -16.14 -7.40 7.95
CA ALA A 118 -15.60 -6.07 8.24
C ALA A 118 -16.33 -4.98 7.43
N THR A 119 -16.46 -5.17 6.12
CA THR A 119 -17.09 -4.19 5.22
C THR A 119 -18.59 -4.07 5.43
N LYS A 120 -19.27 -5.11 5.93
CA LYS A 120 -20.66 -5.02 6.41
C LYS A 120 -20.82 -3.96 7.51
N TRP A 121 -19.80 -3.72 8.33
CA TRP A 121 -19.79 -2.68 9.36
C TRP A 121 -19.37 -1.30 8.85
N GLY A 122 -19.01 -1.19 7.57
CA GLY A 122 -18.47 0.01 6.96
C GLY A 122 -16.97 0.21 7.17
N ALA A 123 -16.25 -0.79 7.69
CA ALA A 123 -14.81 -0.72 7.92
C ALA A 123 -14.02 -1.04 6.65
N GLU A 124 -12.89 -0.38 6.47
CA GLU A 124 -11.85 -0.81 5.54
C GLU A 124 -11.17 -2.08 6.05
N TYR A 125 -10.66 -2.89 5.13
CA TYR A 125 -10.01 -4.15 5.45
C TYR A 125 -8.53 -4.08 5.08
N TYR A 126 -7.67 -4.38 6.06
CA TYR A 126 -6.23 -4.16 6.00
C TYR A 126 -5.47 -5.47 6.29
N PRO A 127 -5.20 -6.29 5.25
CA PRO A 127 -4.55 -7.59 5.41
C PRO A 127 -3.05 -7.47 5.69
N LEU A 128 -2.60 -8.30 6.62
CA LEU A 128 -1.20 -8.56 6.96
C LEU A 128 -0.64 -9.75 6.17
N LEU A 129 0.54 -9.53 5.57
CA LEU A 129 1.19 -10.45 4.62
C LEU A 129 2.30 -11.33 5.22
N LEU A 130 2.49 -11.30 6.55
CA LEU A 130 3.63 -11.93 7.23
C LEU A 130 3.61 -13.47 7.21
N THR A 131 2.42 -14.09 7.12
CA THR A 131 2.24 -15.53 7.31
C THR A 131 2.62 -16.34 6.08
N ASN A 132 3.43 -17.39 6.28
CA ASN A 132 3.80 -18.29 5.20
C ASN A 132 2.81 -19.45 5.02
N PRO A 133 2.46 -19.80 3.76
CA PRO A 133 1.78 -21.05 3.45
C PRO A 133 2.65 -22.28 3.79
N SER A 134 2.02 -23.40 4.12
CA SER A 134 2.67 -24.64 4.56
C SER A 134 3.56 -25.30 3.52
N PHE A 135 3.35 -24.99 2.24
CA PHE A 135 4.15 -25.52 1.14
C PHE A 135 5.44 -24.73 0.91
N LEU A 136 5.63 -23.59 1.59
CA LEU A 136 6.88 -22.85 1.59
C LEU A 136 7.76 -23.29 2.75
N GLN A 137 9.02 -23.62 2.44
CA GLN A 137 10.03 -23.81 3.46
C GLN A 137 10.51 -22.45 3.97
N THR A 138 10.77 -22.36 5.27
CA THR A 138 11.28 -21.18 5.95
C THR A 138 12.64 -21.46 6.58
N ASP A 139 13.36 -20.40 6.94
CA ASP A 139 14.57 -20.52 7.77
C ASP A 139 14.23 -21.25 9.09
N PRO A 140 14.83 -22.43 9.36
CA PRO A 140 14.51 -23.23 10.53
C PRO A 140 15.01 -22.62 11.85
N SER A 141 15.85 -21.58 11.79
CA SER A 141 16.31 -20.84 12.97
C SER A 141 15.32 -19.79 13.46
N GLN A 142 14.29 -19.49 12.65
CA GLN A 142 13.23 -18.52 12.95
C GLN A 142 11.91 -19.23 13.26
N ASN A 143 10.87 -18.48 13.62
CA ASN A 143 9.53 -19.05 13.75
C ASN A 143 9.08 -19.56 12.38
N ASN A 144 8.87 -20.86 12.20
CA ASN A 144 8.57 -21.43 10.89
C ASN A 144 7.26 -20.93 10.22
N VAL A 145 6.37 -20.20 10.92
CA VAL A 145 5.16 -19.59 10.30
C VAL A 145 5.50 -18.24 9.73
N TYR A 146 6.18 -17.42 10.53
CA TYR A 146 6.49 -16.03 10.21
C TYR A 146 7.90 -15.86 9.65
N GLY A 147 8.66 -16.95 9.54
CA GLY A 147 10.08 -16.97 9.22
C GLY A 147 10.37 -16.60 7.76
N MET A 148 11.62 -16.28 7.46
CA MET A 148 12.03 -15.90 6.12
C MET A 148 11.84 -17.09 5.15
N PRO A 149 11.06 -16.95 4.06
CA PRO A 149 10.91 -18.00 3.05
C PRO A 149 12.25 -18.30 2.38
N THR A 150 12.54 -19.58 2.14
CA THR A 150 13.74 -19.99 1.39
C THR A 150 13.58 -19.82 -0.13
N ASP A 151 12.33 -19.76 -0.62
CA ASP A 151 12.00 -19.52 -2.03
C ASP A 151 11.14 -18.25 -2.17
N LEU A 152 11.82 -17.12 -2.36
CA LEU A 152 11.19 -15.79 -2.44
C LEU A 152 10.32 -15.60 -3.68
N LEU A 153 10.57 -16.35 -4.76
CA LEU A 153 9.75 -16.27 -5.97
C LEU A 153 8.43 -17.02 -5.79
N LYS A 154 8.44 -18.17 -5.12
CA LYS A 154 7.19 -18.83 -4.72
C LYS A 154 6.41 -18.02 -3.69
N TYR A 155 7.10 -17.40 -2.72
CA TYR A 155 6.46 -16.46 -1.79
C TYR A 155 5.81 -15.28 -2.53
N LYS A 156 6.54 -14.63 -3.45
CA LYS A 156 6.00 -13.56 -4.30
C LYS A 156 4.76 -14.02 -5.07
N GLN A 157 4.78 -15.22 -5.65
CA GLN A 157 3.64 -15.79 -6.36
C GLN A 157 2.43 -15.96 -5.42
N TRP A 158 2.66 -16.46 -4.22
CA TRP A 158 1.60 -16.64 -3.23
C TRP A 158 0.96 -15.30 -2.81
N VAL A 159 1.75 -14.26 -2.56
CA VAL A 159 1.22 -12.91 -2.30
C VAL A 159 0.45 -12.36 -3.51
N LYS A 160 0.95 -12.60 -4.72
CA LYS A 160 0.28 -12.20 -5.98
C LYS A 160 -1.07 -12.90 -6.13
N ASP A 161 -1.16 -14.17 -5.74
CA ASP A 161 -2.39 -14.94 -5.76
C ASP A 161 -3.44 -14.35 -4.80
N PHE A 162 -3.06 -13.92 -3.59
CA PHE A 162 -3.96 -13.21 -2.68
C PHE A 162 -4.53 -11.92 -3.28
N ALA A 163 -3.66 -11.08 -3.87
CA ALA A 163 -4.08 -9.88 -4.56
C ALA A 163 -4.99 -10.20 -5.76
N GLN A 164 -4.68 -11.27 -6.49
CA GLN A 164 -5.48 -11.73 -7.62
C GLN A 164 -6.86 -12.22 -7.19
N PHE A 165 -6.92 -12.99 -6.10
CA PHE A 165 -8.16 -13.47 -5.51
C PHE A 165 -9.03 -12.31 -5.06
N ALA A 166 -8.45 -11.29 -4.41
CA ALA A 166 -9.14 -10.06 -4.03
C ALA A 166 -9.75 -9.37 -5.25
N LYS A 167 -8.96 -9.17 -6.32
CA LYS A 167 -9.43 -8.57 -7.58
C LYS A 167 -10.57 -9.37 -8.21
N ASP A 168 -10.44 -10.69 -8.27
CA ASP A 168 -11.42 -11.58 -8.93
C ASP A 168 -12.76 -11.65 -8.18
N ASN A 169 -12.71 -11.52 -6.86
CA ASN A 169 -13.90 -11.52 -6.00
C ASN A 169 -14.41 -10.11 -5.73
N SER A 170 -13.88 -9.08 -6.42
CA SER A 170 -14.27 -7.67 -6.24
C SER A 170 -14.11 -7.18 -4.79
N LEU A 171 -13.08 -7.67 -4.09
CA LEU A 171 -12.72 -7.23 -2.75
C LEU A 171 -11.89 -5.95 -2.89
N ASN A 172 -12.43 -4.82 -2.45
CA ASN A 172 -11.81 -3.50 -2.56
C ASN A 172 -10.78 -3.28 -1.44
N VAL A 173 -9.65 -3.98 -1.54
CA VAL A 173 -8.55 -3.85 -0.57
C VAL A 173 -7.61 -2.74 -1.00
N THR A 174 -7.70 -1.61 -0.29
CA THR A 174 -6.88 -0.41 -0.55
C THR A 174 -5.50 -0.51 0.06
N TYR A 175 -5.39 -0.94 1.31
CA TYR A 175 -4.16 -0.97 2.09
C TYR A 175 -3.68 -2.41 2.30
N TRP A 176 -2.37 -2.62 2.32
CA TRP A 176 -1.73 -3.93 2.53
C TRP A 176 -0.56 -3.79 3.49
N ASP A 177 -0.56 -4.54 4.57
CA ASP A 177 0.48 -4.50 5.58
C ASP A 177 1.59 -5.51 5.25
N SER A 178 2.82 -5.03 5.21
CA SER A 178 3.98 -5.84 4.87
C SER A 178 4.31 -6.89 5.93
N THR A 179 4.41 -6.48 7.20
CA THR A 179 4.95 -7.33 8.28
C THR A 179 4.34 -6.99 9.63
N ASN A 180 4.63 -7.76 10.67
CA ASN A 180 4.18 -7.50 12.04
C ASN A 180 5.31 -7.86 13.00
N GLU A 181 5.80 -6.88 13.77
CA GLU A 181 6.87 -7.04 14.75
C GLU A 181 8.07 -7.83 14.19
N PRO A 182 8.64 -7.40 13.05
CA PRO A 182 9.66 -8.17 12.34
C PRO A 182 10.85 -8.55 13.23
N GLU A 183 11.20 -7.72 14.20
CA GLU A 183 12.26 -7.97 15.18
C GLU A 183 12.05 -9.21 16.06
N GLY A 184 10.80 -9.64 16.29
CA GLY A 184 10.47 -10.87 17.00
C GLY A 184 10.39 -12.11 16.09
N SER A 185 10.46 -11.92 14.77
CA SER A 185 10.25 -12.98 13.76
C SER A 185 11.44 -13.11 12.79
N ILE A 186 11.52 -12.23 11.81
CA ILE A 186 12.46 -12.31 10.66
C ILE A 186 13.65 -11.37 10.75
N GLY A 187 13.60 -10.37 11.62
CA GLY A 187 14.52 -9.25 11.70
C GLY A 187 14.29 -8.16 10.62
N TYR A 188 14.71 -6.93 10.91
CA TYR A 188 14.45 -5.76 10.07
C TYR A 188 14.97 -5.88 8.62
N ALA A 189 16.13 -6.50 8.42
CA ALA A 189 16.72 -6.65 7.07
C ALA A 189 15.88 -7.58 6.18
N ASN A 190 15.38 -8.68 6.74
CA ASN A 190 14.50 -9.60 6.02
C ASN A 190 13.13 -8.98 5.79
N ALA A 191 12.60 -8.21 6.74
CA ALA A 191 11.35 -7.46 6.56
C ALA A 191 11.42 -6.52 5.36
N ARG A 192 12.50 -5.72 5.24
CA ARG A 192 12.71 -4.86 4.07
C ARG A 192 12.89 -5.66 2.78
N THR A 193 13.48 -6.85 2.85
CA THR A 193 13.58 -7.75 1.69
C THR A 193 12.20 -8.24 1.26
N LEU A 194 11.37 -8.71 2.19
CA LEU A 194 9.99 -9.16 1.89
C LEU A 194 9.13 -8.03 1.34
N TYR A 195 9.25 -6.81 1.89
CA TYR A 195 8.55 -5.62 1.39
C TYR A 195 8.73 -5.46 -0.12
N ASN A 196 9.94 -5.68 -0.65
CA ASN A 196 10.22 -5.54 -2.08
C ASN A 196 9.42 -6.55 -2.93
N TYR A 197 9.32 -7.81 -2.50
CA TYR A 197 8.60 -8.86 -3.21
C TYR A 197 7.09 -8.68 -3.09
N GLN A 198 6.61 -8.31 -1.89
CA GLN A 198 5.20 -8.00 -1.64
C GLN A 198 4.74 -6.80 -2.47
N TYR A 199 5.54 -5.73 -2.52
CA TYR A 199 5.27 -4.55 -3.34
C TYR A 199 5.09 -4.91 -4.81
N GLU A 200 6.03 -5.68 -5.38
CA GLU A 200 5.92 -6.10 -6.77
C GLU A 200 4.69 -7.00 -7.01
N ALA A 201 4.49 -8.01 -6.17
CA ALA A 201 3.36 -8.94 -6.28
C ALA A 201 2.01 -8.22 -6.29
N ILE A 202 1.82 -7.25 -5.37
CA ILE A 202 0.58 -6.50 -5.25
C ILE A 202 0.42 -5.52 -6.42
N LYS A 203 1.47 -4.77 -6.77
CA LYS A 203 1.42 -3.75 -7.83
C LYS A 203 1.24 -4.37 -9.22
N GLU A 204 1.71 -5.59 -9.45
CA GLU A 204 1.45 -6.35 -10.69
C GLU A 204 -0.04 -6.64 -10.89
N VAL A 205 -0.83 -6.76 -9.81
CA VAL A 205 -2.28 -7.04 -9.88
C VAL A 205 -3.12 -5.77 -9.78
N ASN A 206 -2.74 -4.89 -8.86
CA ASN A 206 -3.40 -3.62 -8.55
C ASN A 206 -2.36 -2.51 -8.34
N PRO A 207 -2.02 -1.73 -9.40
CA PRO A 207 -1.06 -0.63 -9.30
C PRO A 207 -1.43 0.46 -8.28
N ASN A 208 -2.72 0.59 -7.95
CA ASN A 208 -3.27 1.60 -7.05
C ASN A 208 -3.30 1.16 -5.57
N ALA A 209 -3.03 -0.12 -5.27
CA ALA A 209 -2.97 -0.61 -3.90
C ALA A 209 -1.86 0.11 -3.11
N LYS A 210 -2.13 0.46 -1.85
CA LYS A 210 -1.19 1.11 -0.96
C LYS A 210 -0.53 0.10 -0.05
N LEU A 211 0.78 0.23 0.18
CA LEU A 211 1.50 -0.63 1.12
C LEU A 211 1.94 0.14 2.36
N ALA A 212 1.85 -0.53 3.51
CA ALA A 212 2.44 -0.07 4.76
C ALA A 212 3.53 -0.99 5.29
N GLY A 213 4.28 -0.47 6.26
CA GLY A 213 5.25 -1.21 7.04
C GLY A 213 6.26 -0.28 7.73
N PRO A 214 7.25 -0.84 8.43
CA PRO A 214 7.46 -2.28 8.67
C PRO A 214 6.71 -2.82 9.90
N SER A 215 5.92 -2.00 10.59
CA SER A 215 5.09 -2.42 11.74
C SER A 215 5.94 -2.99 12.88
N SER A 216 7.04 -2.30 13.18
CA SER A 216 7.97 -2.62 14.27
C SER A 216 7.44 -2.12 15.62
N VAL A 217 7.91 -2.73 16.71
CA VAL A 217 7.72 -2.29 18.11
C VAL A 217 8.98 -1.65 18.67
N TRP A 218 10.14 -2.27 18.43
CA TRP A 218 11.42 -1.80 18.95
C TRP A 218 12.14 -0.96 17.89
N ASN A 219 12.88 0.07 18.32
CA ASN A 219 13.61 0.97 17.41
C ASN A 219 12.77 1.50 16.22
N ASN A 220 11.51 1.87 16.47
CA ASN A 220 10.53 2.26 15.45
C ASN A 220 11.06 3.27 14.44
N VAL A 221 11.68 4.34 14.93
CA VAL A 221 12.24 5.40 14.09
C VAL A 221 13.27 4.83 13.11
N ASP A 222 14.22 4.03 13.59
CA ASP A 222 15.28 3.47 12.75
C ASP A 222 14.74 2.44 11.76
N ALA A 223 13.81 1.58 12.19
CA ALA A 223 13.22 0.55 11.34
C ALA A 223 12.42 1.17 10.18
N VAL A 224 11.56 2.15 10.49
CA VAL A 224 10.78 2.90 9.49
C VAL A 224 11.71 3.70 8.58
N ASN A 225 12.69 4.43 9.13
CA ASN A 225 13.63 5.22 8.35
C ASN A 225 14.47 4.37 7.39
N ALA A 226 14.90 3.18 7.82
CA ALA A 226 15.63 2.25 6.97
C ALA A 226 14.76 1.71 5.81
N LEU A 227 13.47 1.50 6.03
CA LEU A 227 12.55 1.11 4.96
C LEU A 227 12.34 2.28 3.98
N ILE A 228 12.14 3.51 4.49
CA ILE A 228 12.05 4.74 3.69
C ILE A 228 13.28 4.89 2.79
N ASP A 229 14.48 4.73 3.35
CA ASP A 229 15.73 4.83 2.59
C ASP A 229 15.82 3.78 1.49
N GLN A 230 15.42 2.54 1.77
CA GLN A 230 15.43 1.47 0.78
C GLN A 230 14.47 1.76 -0.39
N VAL A 231 13.22 2.12 -0.11
CA VAL A 231 12.22 2.33 -1.17
C VAL A 231 12.55 3.56 -1.99
N ALA A 232 13.08 4.62 -1.37
CA ALA A 232 13.59 5.80 -2.09
C ALA A 232 14.76 5.43 -3.03
N GLY A 233 15.62 4.50 -2.61
CA GLY A 233 16.79 4.09 -3.39
C GLY A 233 16.51 3.14 -4.55
N ASN A 234 15.38 2.42 -4.53
CA ASN A 234 15.07 1.39 -5.53
C ASN A 234 13.84 1.69 -6.41
N GLY A 235 13.30 2.91 -6.34
CA GLY A 235 12.17 3.35 -7.16
C GLY A 235 10.81 2.78 -6.73
N LYS A 236 10.70 2.25 -5.50
CA LYS A 236 9.44 1.80 -4.91
C LYS A 236 8.87 2.85 -3.96
N LYS A 237 7.65 2.62 -3.46
CA LYS A 237 6.98 3.52 -2.52
C LYS A 237 6.64 2.81 -1.22
N LEU A 238 6.63 3.59 -0.15
CA LEU A 238 6.00 3.29 1.13
C LEU A 238 4.84 4.25 1.28
N ASP A 239 3.62 3.83 0.96
CA ASP A 239 2.45 4.72 0.97
C ASP A 239 2.08 5.14 2.40
N VAL A 240 2.26 4.22 3.35
CA VAL A 240 1.95 4.39 4.77
C VAL A 240 3.16 3.98 5.62
N ALA A 241 3.72 4.90 6.39
CA ALA A 241 4.71 4.56 7.41
C ALA A 241 3.99 4.05 8.67
N ALA A 242 4.29 2.82 9.08
CA ALA A 242 3.55 2.11 10.12
C ALA A 242 4.47 1.49 11.18
N TRP A 243 4.08 1.62 12.45
CA TRP A 243 4.78 1.05 13.62
C TRP A 243 3.84 0.88 14.82
N HIS A 244 4.34 0.28 15.90
CA HIS A 244 3.63 -0.02 17.12
C HIS A 244 4.18 0.81 18.30
N GLU A 245 3.29 1.32 19.15
CA GLU A 245 3.63 2.07 20.37
C GLU A 245 3.19 1.26 21.61
N LEU A 246 3.88 0.14 21.85
CA LEU A 246 3.59 -0.83 22.93
C LEU A 246 4.56 -0.76 24.11
N THR A 247 5.78 -0.28 23.83
CA THR A 247 6.87 -0.18 24.81
C THR A 247 7.26 1.25 25.11
N THR A 248 6.65 2.23 24.43
CA THR A 248 6.80 3.63 24.80
C THR A 248 6.32 3.84 26.23
N GLY A 249 6.85 4.87 26.87
CA GLY A 249 6.31 5.33 28.14
C GLY A 249 4.88 5.84 27.96
N ASP A 250 4.54 6.94 28.60
CA ASP A 250 3.20 7.51 28.53
C ASP A 250 2.75 7.86 27.08
N ALA A 251 1.44 7.89 26.84
CA ALA A 251 0.81 8.15 25.54
C ALA A 251 1.32 9.43 24.86
N TRP A 252 1.69 10.45 25.65
CA TRP A 252 2.16 11.72 25.13
C TRP A 252 3.60 11.68 24.58
N SER A 253 4.34 10.59 24.84
CA SER A 253 5.72 10.41 24.37
C SER A 253 5.85 10.07 22.89
N ILE A 254 4.77 9.68 22.21
CA ILE A 254 4.79 9.25 20.80
C ILE A 254 5.13 10.36 19.80
N ASN A 255 5.00 11.63 20.21
CA ASN A 255 5.27 12.79 19.36
C ASN A 255 6.71 12.80 18.80
N SER A 256 7.69 12.39 19.60
CA SER A 256 9.10 12.38 19.15
C SER A 256 9.32 11.40 18.00
N ASN A 257 8.70 10.22 18.06
CA ASN A 257 8.76 9.21 17.00
C ASN A 257 8.14 9.73 15.71
N LEU A 258 6.92 10.27 15.80
CA LEU A 258 6.22 10.84 14.65
C LEU A 258 7.01 11.98 14.01
N ALA A 259 7.53 12.91 14.81
CA ALA A 259 8.30 14.05 14.34
C ALA A 259 9.58 13.60 13.63
N ALA A 260 10.30 12.62 14.18
CA ALA A 260 11.52 12.08 13.59
C ALA A 260 11.24 11.38 12.24
N ILE A 261 10.20 10.55 12.18
CA ILE A 261 9.81 9.82 10.96
C ILE A 261 9.29 10.79 9.89
N LYS A 262 8.46 11.78 10.25
CA LYS A 262 7.99 12.84 9.33
C LYS A 262 9.16 13.62 8.75
N ALA A 263 10.12 14.00 9.58
CA ALA A 263 11.32 14.72 9.14
C ALA A 263 12.17 13.86 8.16
N HIS A 264 12.36 12.58 8.45
CA HIS A 264 13.11 11.67 7.58
C HIS A 264 12.40 11.40 6.25
N ALA A 265 11.08 11.15 6.29
CA ALA A 265 10.25 11.00 5.10
C ALA A 265 10.27 12.26 4.22
N ALA A 266 10.18 13.45 4.81
CA ALA A 266 10.28 14.72 4.09
C ALA A 266 11.65 14.92 3.43
N ALA A 267 12.72 14.37 4.02
CA ALA A 267 14.05 14.35 3.40
C ALA A 267 14.17 13.34 2.24
N LYS A 268 13.19 12.45 2.06
CA LYS A 268 13.18 11.36 1.07
C LYS A 268 11.86 11.31 0.29
N PRO A 269 11.48 12.38 -0.45
CA PRO A 269 10.18 12.47 -1.12
C PRO A 269 9.95 11.35 -2.16
N ALA A 270 11.01 10.77 -2.74
CA ALA A 270 10.93 9.63 -3.65
C ALA A 270 10.32 8.37 -2.99
N ALA A 271 10.42 8.22 -1.66
CA ALA A 271 9.78 7.14 -0.92
C ALA A 271 8.25 7.21 -0.96
N GLY A 272 7.66 8.38 -1.24
CA GLY A 272 6.22 8.51 -1.42
C GLY A 272 5.36 8.34 -0.16
N VAL A 273 5.93 8.53 1.05
CA VAL A 273 5.19 8.42 2.32
C VAL A 273 4.10 9.48 2.40
N GLY A 274 2.84 9.04 2.40
CA GLY A 274 1.68 9.91 2.45
C GLY A 274 0.95 9.90 3.79
N GLN A 275 1.12 8.86 4.60
CA GLN A 275 0.38 8.66 5.85
C GLN A 275 1.26 8.05 6.94
N TYR A 276 0.91 8.31 8.21
CA TYR A 276 1.62 7.85 9.40
C TYR A 276 0.66 7.18 10.37
N TRP A 277 0.81 5.87 10.55
CA TRP A 277 -0.11 5.04 11.33
C TRP A 277 0.59 4.45 12.56
N VAL A 278 -0.13 4.44 13.68
CA VAL A 278 0.21 3.58 14.81
C VAL A 278 -0.70 2.38 14.77
N GLU A 279 -0.18 1.24 14.32
CA GLU A 279 -0.98 0.04 14.05
C GLU A 279 -1.27 -0.79 15.29
N GLU A 280 -0.54 -0.55 16.36
CA GLU A 280 -0.87 -1.03 17.69
C GLU A 280 -0.41 0.00 18.71
N TYR A 281 -1.36 0.65 19.40
CA TYR A 281 -1.06 1.52 20.54
C TYR A 281 -1.53 0.87 21.85
N GLN A 282 -0.81 1.17 22.95
CA GLN A 282 -1.11 0.94 24.38
C GLN A 282 0.04 0.23 25.11
N GLN A 283 0.34 0.63 26.35
CA GLN A 283 1.35 -0.07 27.16
C GLN A 283 0.88 -1.46 27.64
N ASN A 284 1.86 -2.31 27.95
CA ASN A 284 1.63 -3.55 28.68
C ASN A 284 0.95 -3.27 30.05
N GLY A 285 -0.22 -3.85 30.27
CA GLY A 285 -1.02 -3.69 31.49
C GLY A 285 -2.15 -2.65 31.41
N GLU A 286 -2.24 -1.87 30.32
CA GLU A 286 -3.29 -0.86 30.14
C GLU A 286 -4.54 -1.37 29.39
N ALA A 287 -4.59 -2.65 29.02
CA ALA A 287 -5.66 -3.26 28.19
C ALA A 287 -7.09 -2.97 28.66
N TYR A 288 -7.30 -2.89 29.96
CA TYR A 288 -8.61 -2.64 30.56
C TYR A 288 -8.73 -1.26 31.22
N ASN A 289 -7.73 -0.39 31.00
CA ASN A 289 -7.71 0.95 31.58
C ASN A 289 -8.38 1.96 30.64
N ALA A 290 -9.64 2.26 30.91
CA ALA A 290 -10.45 3.18 30.14
C ALA A 290 -9.91 4.62 30.14
N SER A 291 -9.30 5.11 31.23
CA SER A 291 -8.78 6.48 31.26
C SER A 291 -7.51 6.64 30.43
N ARG A 292 -6.64 5.63 30.45
CA ARG A 292 -5.44 5.58 29.60
C ARG A 292 -5.79 5.47 28.12
N LEU A 293 -6.83 4.73 27.78
CA LEU A 293 -7.34 4.69 26.40
C LEU A 293 -7.68 6.10 25.89
N VAL A 294 -8.31 6.96 26.71
CA VAL A 294 -8.58 8.35 26.33
C VAL A 294 -7.28 9.14 26.12
N SER A 295 -6.24 8.92 26.91
CA SER A 295 -4.92 9.57 26.70
C SER A 295 -4.31 9.20 25.35
N TRP A 296 -4.35 7.93 24.97
CA TRP A 296 -3.86 7.46 23.67
C TRP A 296 -4.63 8.09 22.50
N LEU A 297 -5.97 8.06 22.57
CA LEU A 297 -6.82 8.70 21.57
C LEU A 297 -6.55 10.21 21.48
N ALA A 298 -6.36 10.88 22.61
CA ALA A 298 -6.08 12.32 22.65
C ALA A 298 -4.73 12.65 22.02
N ALA A 299 -3.67 11.88 22.34
CA ALA A 299 -2.35 12.06 21.76
C ALA A 299 -2.33 11.85 20.24
N ILE A 300 -3.05 10.83 19.73
CA ILE A 300 -3.20 10.57 18.29
C ILE A 300 -3.78 11.80 17.58
N HIS A 301 -4.85 12.37 18.14
CA HIS A 301 -5.51 13.57 17.62
C HIS A 301 -4.67 14.85 17.75
N GLU A 302 -3.94 15.01 18.86
CA GLU A 302 -3.15 16.21 19.13
C GLU A 302 -1.93 16.30 18.21
N TYR A 303 -1.27 15.17 17.95
CA TYR A 303 -0.05 15.13 17.14
C TYR A 303 -0.30 14.89 15.64
N GLY A 304 -1.56 14.65 15.24
CA GLY A 304 -1.94 14.53 13.83
C GLY A 304 -1.40 13.26 13.17
N TYR A 305 -1.66 12.13 13.82
CA TYR A 305 -1.57 10.81 13.18
C TYR A 305 -2.75 10.62 12.22
N ASP A 306 -2.54 9.88 11.14
CA ASP A 306 -3.60 9.60 10.17
C ASP A 306 -4.54 8.49 10.65
N LEU A 307 -4.01 7.57 11.47
CA LEU A 307 -4.76 6.46 12.04
C LEU A 307 -4.07 5.92 13.31
N GLY A 308 -4.88 5.45 14.24
CA GLY A 308 -4.45 4.59 15.35
C GLY A 308 -5.30 3.33 15.39
N ILE A 309 -4.65 2.17 15.51
CA ILE A 309 -5.29 0.88 15.69
C ILE A 309 -4.90 0.38 17.08
N ARG A 310 -5.91 -0.03 17.85
CA ARG A 310 -5.65 -0.46 19.24
C ARG A 310 -5.09 -1.87 19.27
N SER A 311 -4.07 -2.08 20.09
CA SER A 311 -3.53 -3.42 20.38
C SER A 311 -4.56 -4.38 20.98
N THR A 312 -4.27 -5.69 20.89
CA THR A 312 -5.04 -6.76 21.55
C THR A 312 -4.13 -7.69 22.33
N TRP A 313 -4.21 -7.66 23.66
CA TRP A 313 -3.41 -8.50 24.56
C TRP A 313 -4.12 -9.79 24.98
N ASN A 314 -5.46 -9.80 24.94
CA ASN A 314 -6.27 -11.01 25.01
C ASN A 314 -6.83 -11.29 23.61
N SER A 315 -6.57 -12.47 23.05
CA SER A 315 -6.87 -12.81 21.65
C SER A 315 -7.94 -13.89 21.49
N ALA A 316 -8.72 -14.16 22.53
CA ALA A 316 -9.67 -15.27 22.51
C ALA A 316 -10.71 -15.16 21.38
N ASN A 317 -11.11 -13.97 20.92
CA ASN A 317 -11.99 -13.84 19.75
C ASN A 317 -11.87 -12.50 18.99
N SER A 318 -10.69 -11.86 19.06
CA SER A 318 -10.46 -10.53 18.48
C SER A 318 -11.31 -9.43 19.12
N ALA A 319 -10.83 -8.18 19.16
CA ALA A 319 -11.48 -7.07 19.89
C ALA A 319 -11.75 -7.32 21.40
N SER A 320 -11.17 -8.37 22.01
CA SER A 320 -11.44 -8.79 23.41
C SER A 320 -10.92 -7.82 24.47
N ASP A 321 -10.01 -6.91 24.13
CA ASP A 321 -9.63 -5.86 25.07
C ASP A 321 -10.74 -4.81 25.26
N TYR A 322 -11.74 -4.81 24.38
CA TYR A 322 -12.99 -4.07 24.57
C TYR A 322 -14.03 -4.90 25.34
N MET A 323 -13.99 -6.24 25.22
CA MET A 323 -15.05 -7.12 25.69
C MET A 323 -14.50 -8.39 26.32
N VAL A 324 -15.00 -8.79 27.49
CA VAL A 324 -14.61 -10.08 28.06
C VAL A 324 -15.19 -11.20 27.22
N TYR A 325 -14.32 -11.95 26.54
CA TYR A 325 -14.73 -13.19 25.91
C TYR A 325 -14.78 -14.31 26.95
N ASN A 326 -15.95 -14.95 27.10
CA ASN A 326 -16.15 -16.08 28.01
C ASN A 326 -17.26 -17.00 27.49
N ASP A 327 -16.88 -18.10 26.86
CA ASP A 327 -17.80 -19.11 26.32
C ASP A 327 -18.57 -19.89 27.40
N THR A 328 -18.19 -19.74 28.67
CA THR A 328 -18.91 -20.29 29.83
C THR A 328 -19.90 -19.29 30.45
N ALA A 329 -20.13 -18.14 29.81
CA ALA A 329 -21.16 -17.19 30.20
C ALA A 329 -22.31 -17.15 29.18
N ALA A 330 -23.53 -16.88 29.67
CA ALA A 330 -24.74 -16.74 28.84
C ALA A 330 -24.59 -15.67 27.74
N ASN A 331 -23.72 -14.70 27.99
CA ASN A 331 -23.27 -13.73 27.03
C ASN A 331 -21.74 -13.77 27.04
N ASN A 332 -21.20 -14.21 25.92
CA ASN A 332 -19.79 -14.57 25.76
C ASN A 332 -18.92 -13.44 25.25
N ALA A 333 -19.44 -12.22 25.08
CA ALA A 333 -18.68 -11.06 24.62
C ALA A 333 -19.01 -9.82 25.46
N ALA A 334 -18.97 -9.95 26.79
CA ALA A 334 -19.47 -8.94 27.72
C ALA A 334 -18.75 -7.58 27.59
N ARG A 335 -19.50 -6.48 27.48
CA ARG A 335 -18.93 -5.13 27.30
C ARG A 335 -18.16 -4.67 28.53
N GLN A 336 -16.96 -4.13 28.34
CA GLN A 336 -16.16 -3.52 29.40
C GLN A 336 -16.24 -1.99 29.38
N THR A 337 -15.66 -1.34 30.39
CA THR A 337 -15.53 0.12 30.43
C THR A 337 -14.81 0.67 29.19
N THR A 338 -13.81 -0.04 28.66
CA THR A 338 -13.11 0.32 27.43
C THR A 338 -14.01 0.31 26.19
N TRP A 339 -14.97 -0.63 26.10
CA TRP A 339 -15.99 -0.62 25.04
C TRP A 339 -16.87 0.62 25.14
N TRP A 340 -17.32 0.95 26.34
CA TRP A 340 -18.15 2.13 26.59
C TRP A 340 -17.42 3.44 26.29
N THR A 341 -16.13 3.51 26.59
CA THR A 341 -15.25 4.62 26.20
C THR A 341 -15.15 4.73 24.68
N MET A 342 -14.89 3.63 23.96
CA MET A 342 -14.83 3.65 22.50
C MET A 342 -16.17 3.99 21.86
N LYS A 343 -17.29 3.51 22.41
CA LYS A 343 -18.63 3.90 21.96
C LYS A 343 -18.82 5.41 22.10
N ALA A 344 -18.44 5.99 23.25
CA ALA A 344 -18.53 7.44 23.45
C ALA A 344 -17.62 8.21 22.47
N TYR A 345 -16.42 7.72 22.21
CA TYR A 345 -15.48 8.27 21.23
C TYR A 345 -16.03 8.20 19.79
N ALA A 346 -16.55 7.05 19.37
CA ALA A 346 -17.15 6.83 18.05
C ALA A 346 -18.39 7.70 17.77
N GLU A 347 -19.02 8.24 18.82
CA GLU A 347 -20.15 9.15 18.71
C GLU A 347 -19.74 10.61 18.54
N MET A 348 -18.48 10.96 18.75
CA MET A 348 -17.97 12.28 18.42
C MET A 348 -18.03 12.50 16.90
N SER A 349 -18.38 13.71 16.48
CA SER A 349 -18.69 14.03 15.08
C SER A 349 -18.53 15.52 14.80
N GLY A 350 -18.65 15.89 13.51
CA GLY A 350 -18.51 17.26 13.05
C GLY A 350 -17.04 17.67 12.97
N ARG A 351 -16.64 18.67 13.76
CA ARG A 351 -15.32 19.29 13.70
C ARG A 351 -14.57 19.14 15.02
N GLN A 352 -13.33 18.67 14.96
CA GLN A 352 -12.43 18.61 16.12
C GLN A 352 -12.10 20.04 16.57
N VAL A 353 -12.05 20.25 17.88
CA VAL A 353 -11.73 21.56 18.46
C VAL A 353 -10.57 21.49 19.46
N GLY A 354 -9.93 22.63 19.70
CA GLY A 354 -8.80 22.76 20.61
C GLY A 354 -9.15 22.48 22.07
N VAL A 355 -8.25 21.77 22.74
CA VAL A 355 -8.30 21.47 24.17
C VAL A 355 -6.98 21.89 24.81
N THR A 356 -7.06 22.58 25.95
CA THR A 356 -5.92 22.90 26.81
C THR A 356 -6.14 22.24 28.17
N GLN A 357 -5.15 21.47 28.62
CA GLN A 357 -5.25 20.59 29.78
C GLN A 357 -3.85 20.32 30.35
N ASP A 358 -3.80 19.76 31.56
CA ASP A 358 -2.57 19.20 32.13
C ASP A 358 -2.57 17.68 31.93
N HIS A 359 -1.65 17.21 31.09
CA HIS A 359 -1.49 15.81 30.69
C HIS A 359 -1.07 14.89 31.83
N THR A 360 -0.61 15.44 32.96
CA THR A 360 -0.23 14.64 34.14
C THR A 360 -1.43 14.23 34.99
N VAL A 361 -2.55 14.95 34.90
CA VAL A 361 -3.75 14.74 35.73
C VAL A 361 -5.01 14.43 34.91
N SER A 362 -5.03 14.76 33.62
CA SER A 362 -6.22 14.60 32.77
C SER A 362 -5.89 14.36 31.29
N SER A 363 -6.87 13.83 30.56
CA SER A 363 -6.86 13.78 29.10
C SER A 363 -8.26 14.05 28.56
N ALA A 364 -8.36 14.76 27.44
CA ALA A 364 -9.63 15.14 26.85
C ALA A 364 -9.53 15.33 25.34
N ILE A 365 -10.64 15.05 24.67
CA ILE A 365 -10.86 15.26 23.24
C ILE A 365 -12.21 15.94 23.09
N ALA A 366 -12.31 16.93 22.21
CA ALA A 366 -13.55 17.66 22.00
C ALA A 366 -13.88 17.83 20.51
N ALA A 367 -15.18 17.81 20.20
CA ALA A 367 -15.70 18.06 18.87
C ALA A 367 -17.06 18.79 18.91
N LYS A 368 -17.36 19.55 17.86
CA LYS A 368 -18.65 20.22 17.65
C LYS A 368 -19.31 19.74 16.36
N ASP A 369 -20.60 19.39 16.44
CA ASP A 369 -21.47 19.15 15.30
C ASP A 369 -22.68 20.09 15.38
N THR A 370 -22.55 21.24 14.71
CA THR A 370 -23.59 22.26 14.69
C THR A 370 -24.86 21.80 13.96
N ALA A 371 -24.74 20.87 13.01
CA ALA A 371 -25.87 20.32 12.28
C ALA A 371 -26.68 19.33 13.14
N ALA A 372 -25.98 18.48 13.90
CA ALA A 372 -26.60 17.60 14.90
C ALA A 372 -27.06 18.35 16.18
N GLY A 373 -26.69 19.63 16.31
CA GLY A 373 -27.04 20.48 17.44
C GLY A 373 -26.35 20.06 18.74
N GLU A 374 -25.16 19.48 18.66
CA GLU A 374 -24.41 19.00 19.81
C GLU A 374 -22.91 19.31 19.77
N ALA A 375 -22.30 19.40 20.94
CA ALA A 375 -20.86 19.40 21.12
C ALA A 375 -20.50 18.41 22.23
N LYS A 376 -19.44 17.63 22.03
CA LYS A 376 -19.05 16.51 22.89
C LYS A 376 -17.63 16.67 23.39
N ILE A 377 -17.42 16.37 24.66
CA ILE A 377 -16.11 16.33 25.30
C ILE A 377 -15.99 14.97 25.98
N LEU A 378 -15.05 14.14 25.52
CA LEU A 378 -14.65 12.91 26.19
C LEU A 378 -13.44 13.24 27.08
N VAL A 379 -13.54 12.98 28.37
CA VAL A 379 -12.51 13.36 29.36
C VAL A 379 -12.21 12.21 30.32
N SER A 380 -10.96 12.09 30.74
CA SER A 380 -10.50 11.10 31.70
C SER A 380 -9.57 11.67 32.78
N GLY A 381 -9.55 11.01 33.94
CA GLY A 381 -8.70 11.34 35.08
C GLY A 381 -7.51 10.39 35.21
N LEU A 382 -6.33 10.96 35.48
CA LEU A 382 -5.05 10.22 35.49
C LEU A 382 -4.37 10.15 36.86
N ASP A 383 -4.69 11.08 37.75
CA ASP A 383 -4.16 11.18 39.11
C ASP A 383 -5.16 10.64 40.15
N SER A 384 -4.61 10.20 41.29
CA SER A 384 -5.38 9.55 42.36
C SER A 384 -6.39 10.46 43.05
N ASP A 385 -6.26 11.78 42.88
CA ASP A 385 -7.03 12.76 43.62
C ASP A 385 -8.41 12.94 42.97
N ALA A 386 -9.44 12.48 43.67
CA ALA A 386 -10.84 12.70 43.29
C ALA A 386 -11.24 14.16 43.60
N THR A 387 -10.87 15.08 42.71
CA THR A 387 -11.13 16.52 42.87
C THR A 387 -12.13 17.05 41.85
N THR A 388 -12.68 18.22 42.16
CA THR A 388 -13.49 19.00 41.23
C THR A 388 -12.64 19.39 40.02
N THR A 389 -13.05 18.91 38.86
CA THR A 389 -12.54 19.31 37.55
C THR A 389 -13.48 20.34 36.95
N THR A 390 -12.97 21.52 36.63
CA THR A 390 -13.70 22.58 35.94
C THR A 390 -13.46 22.45 34.45
N LEU A 391 -14.53 22.36 33.66
CA LEU A 391 -14.49 22.45 32.21
C LEU A 391 -14.91 23.87 31.80
N ASN A 392 -13.97 24.64 31.25
CA ASN A 392 -14.24 25.92 30.61
C ASN A 392 -14.61 25.65 29.14
N LEU A 393 -15.85 26.00 28.77
CA LEU A 393 -16.44 25.73 27.46
C LEU A 393 -16.52 27.04 26.69
N ASN A 394 -15.38 27.50 26.18
CA ASN A 394 -15.23 28.79 25.52
C ASN A 394 -15.79 28.75 24.10
N ASN A 395 -16.44 29.82 23.67
CA ASN A 395 -16.99 29.98 22.32
C ASN A 395 -17.98 28.87 21.90
N GLN A 396 -18.75 28.33 22.86
CA GLN A 396 -19.64 27.21 22.59
C GLN A 396 -20.63 27.51 21.44
N PRO A 397 -20.91 26.52 20.58
CA PRO A 397 -21.50 26.75 19.26
C PRO A 397 -22.98 27.16 19.25
N PHE A 398 -23.65 27.17 20.41
CA PHE A 398 -25.09 27.37 20.54
C PHE A 398 -25.44 28.60 21.39
N ALA A 399 -24.54 29.58 21.48
CA ALA A 399 -24.76 30.83 22.21
C ALA A 399 -26.08 31.49 21.78
N GLY A 400 -26.89 31.93 22.75
CA GLY A 400 -28.22 32.51 22.51
C GLY A 400 -29.35 31.51 22.22
N SER A 401 -29.07 30.22 22.05
CA SER A 401 -30.10 29.16 21.99
C SER A 401 -30.35 28.54 23.37
N THR A 402 -31.49 27.89 23.60
CA THR A 402 -31.66 27.04 24.80
C THR A 402 -30.72 25.82 24.70
N VAL A 403 -29.87 25.63 25.70
CA VAL A 403 -28.92 24.53 25.77
C VAL A 403 -29.08 23.76 27.08
N ARG A 404 -28.71 22.48 27.05
CA ARG A 404 -28.48 21.67 28.24
C ARG A 404 -27.08 21.06 28.19
N ILE A 405 -26.52 20.75 29.35
CA ILE A 405 -25.27 20.01 29.50
C ILE A 405 -25.60 18.69 30.17
N ASP A 406 -25.54 17.60 29.42
CA ASP A 406 -25.72 16.24 29.94
C ASP A 406 -24.35 15.65 30.30
N LYS A 407 -24.21 15.09 31.51
CA LYS A 407 -22.96 14.54 32.04
C LYS A 407 -23.07 13.05 32.23
N TYR A 408 -22.40 12.28 31.38
CA TYR A 408 -22.40 10.82 31.44
C TYR A 408 -21.09 10.32 32.03
N LYS A 409 -21.18 9.36 32.96
CA LYS A 409 -20.02 8.64 33.49
C LYS A 409 -19.96 7.25 32.87
N VAL A 410 -18.76 6.82 32.47
CA VAL A 410 -18.51 5.43 32.08
C VAL A 410 -18.41 4.56 33.33
N THR A 411 -19.17 3.47 33.37
CA THR A 411 -19.22 2.51 34.47
C THR A 411 -19.02 1.08 33.96
N GLY A 412 -18.75 0.15 34.87
CA GLY A 412 -18.66 -1.29 34.55
C GLY A 412 -20.00 -1.98 34.33
N THR A 413 -21.12 -1.24 34.26
CA THR A 413 -22.44 -1.84 34.03
C THR A 413 -22.55 -2.28 32.58
N GLU A 414 -22.59 -3.59 32.34
CA GLU A 414 -22.47 -4.17 31.00
C GLU A 414 -23.48 -3.63 29.99
N ASN A 415 -24.76 -3.50 30.38
CA ASN A 415 -25.86 -3.13 29.49
C ASN A 415 -26.30 -1.66 29.60
N ASP A 416 -25.64 -0.87 30.44
CA ASP A 416 -25.94 0.54 30.66
C ASP A 416 -24.69 1.24 31.22
N GLY A 417 -23.56 1.09 30.54
CA GLY A 417 -22.26 1.54 31.05
C GLY A 417 -21.97 3.00 30.78
N LEU A 418 -22.80 3.71 30.01
CA LEU A 418 -22.71 5.16 29.82
C LEU A 418 -23.89 5.82 30.54
N GLN A 419 -23.74 6.08 31.84
CA GLN A 419 -24.84 6.46 32.74
C GLN A 419 -24.91 7.98 32.93
N LEU A 420 -26.09 8.55 32.67
CA LEU A 420 -26.36 9.96 32.97
C LEU A 420 -26.28 10.21 34.48
N GLN A 421 -25.40 11.10 34.89
CA GLN A 421 -25.23 11.49 36.30
C GLN A 421 -25.96 12.79 36.63
N ALA A 422 -25.96 13.75 35.71
CA ALA A 422 -26.62 15.04 35.88
C ALA A 422 -26.92 15.70 34.54
N THR A 423 -27.93 16.56 34.54
CA THR A 423 -28.25 17.50 33.45
C THR A 423 -28.31 18.91 34.02
N GLU A 424 -27.60 19.84 33.39
CA GLU A 424 -27.65 21.27 33.70
C GLU A 424 -28.33 22.04 32.58
N ASN A 425 -29.07 23.09 32.92
CA ASN A 425 -29.74 23.97 31.96
C ASN A 425 -29.23 25.41 32.13
N PRO A 426 -27.96 25.69 31.75
CA PRO A 426 -27.39 27.01 31.94
C PRO A 426 -28.00 28.04 31.00
N SER A 427 -27.88 29.32 31.35
CA SER A 427 -28.13 30.41 30.40
C SER A 427 -27.07 30.36 29.30
N SER A 428 -27.49 30.26 28.04
CA SER A 428 -26.57 30.06 26.92
C SER A 428 -25.80 31.32 26.54
N THR A 429 -24.68 31.56 27.22
CA THR A 429 -23.69 32.58 26.92
C THR A 429 -22.61 32.05 25.97
N THR A 430 -21.80 32.95 25.41
CA THR A 430 -20.65 32.57 24.55
C THR A 430 -19.69 31.63 25.26
N ASN A 431 -19.42 31.87 26.54
CA ASN A 431 -18.58 31.02 27.38
C ASN A 431 -19.46 30.40 28.46
N LEU A 432 -19.32 29.09 28.66
CA LEU A 432 -19.95 28.34 29.74
C LEU A 432 -18.88 27.69 30.62
N SER A 433 -19.27 27.28 31.81
CA SER A 433 -18.46 26.36 32.62
C SER A 433 -19.35 25.31 33.26
N THR A 434 -18.77 24.14 33.50
CA THR A 434 -19.40 23.03 34.23
C THR A 434 -18.33 22.32 35.05
N THR A 435 -18.75 21.61 36.09
CA THR A 435 -17.85 20.80 36.92
C THR A 435 -18.19 19.32 36.89
N ILE A 436 -17.18 18.47 37.03
CA ILE A 436 -17.30 17.03 37.31
C ILE A 436 -16.33 16.67 38.43
N ASN A 437 -16.63 15.60 39.17
CA ASN A 437 -15.68 15.02 40.12
C ASN A 437 -15.07 13.79 39.46
N MET A 438 -13.76 13.85 39.24
CA MET A 438 -13.05 12.86 38.42
C MET A 438 -11.80 12.36 39.15
N ALA A 439 -11.78 11.06 39.43
CA ALA A 439 -10.65 10.35 40.00
C ALA A 439 -9.82 9.62 38.92
N GLN A 440 -8.70 9.01 39.31
CA GLN A 440 -7.94 8.12 38.43
C GLN A 440 -8.83 7.01 37.89
N GLY A 441 -8.77 6.79 36.58
CA GLY A 441 -9.54 5.71 35.92
C GLY A 441 -10.95 6.11 35.51
N ASP A 442 -11.46 7.25 36.00
CA ASP A 442 -12.76 7.77 35.57
C ASP A 442 -12.70 8.25 34.12
N VAL A 443 -13.79 7.99 33.40
CA VAL A 443 -14.06 8.54 32.07
C VAL A 443 -15.45 9.14 32.05
N TRP A 444 -15.58 10.34 31.50
CA TRP A 444 -16.82 11.08 31.36
C TRP A 444 -17.04 11.54 29.93
N LEU A 445 -18.29 11.51 29.47
CA LEU A 445 -18.74 12.15 28.25
C LEU A 445 -19.64 13.33 28.63
N ILE A 446 -19.22 14.53 28.27
CA ILE A 446 -19.97 15.76 28.47
C ILE A 446 -20.59 16.16 27.14
N VAL A 447 -21.91 16.37 27.12
CA VAL A 447 -22.65 16.70 25.91
C VAL A 447 -23.36 18.04 26.10
N ILE A 448 -22.92 19.06 25.36
CA ILE A 448 -23.67 20.31 25.21
C ILE A 448 -24.69 20.05 24.10
N LYS A 449 -25.98 20.11 24.42
CA LYS A 449 -27.05 19.81 23.46
C LYS A 449 -28.00 21.01 23.33
N LYS A 450 -28.21 21.45 22.09
CA LYS A 450 -29.23 22.44 21.76
C LYS A 450 -30.62 21.82 21.95
N ALA A 451 -31.53 22.51 22.66
CA ALA A 451 -32.86 21.95 22.97
C ALA A 451 -33.68 21.62 21.71
N ALA A 452 -33.61 22.48 20.69
CA ALA A 452 -34.23 22.27 19.39
C ALA A 452 -33.37 21.37 18.48
N SER A 453 -33.14 20.12 18.89
CA SER A 453 -32.42 19.10 18.11
C SER A 453 -33.02 17.72 18.32
N ALA A 454 -32.65 16.77 17.44
CA ALA A 454 -33.05 15.37 17.56
C ALA A 454 -32.60 14.76 18.91
N PRO A 455 -33.25 13.67 19.37
CA PRO A 455 -32.87 13.00 20.61
C PRO A 455 -31.38 12.62 20.67
N GLY A 456 -30.84 12.51 21.88
CA GLY A 456 -29.47 12.05 22.12
C GLY A 456 -29.29 10.56 21.92
N SER A 457 -28.03 10.12 21.80
CA SER A 457 -27.70 8.70 21.63
C SER A 457 -28.12 7.85 22.83
N PHE A 458 -28.42 6.58 22.56
CA PHE A 458 -28.88 5.57 23.52
C PHE A 458 -28.59 4.16 22.99
N VAL A 459 -28.63 3.15 23.84
CA VAL A 459 -28.37 1.74 23.48
C VAL A 459 -29.57 0.81 23.74
N LEU A 460 -29.59 -0.34 23.07
CA LEU A 460 -30.51 -1.44 23.35
C LEU A 460 -30.05 -2.25 24.58
N GLN A 461 -30.99 -2.86 25.31
CA GLN A 461 -30.73 -3.56 26.57
C GLN A 461 -31.21 -5.01 26.58
N THR A 462 -32.52 -5.27 26.52
CA THR A 462 -33.05 -6.64 26.59
C THR A 462 -34.12 -6.93 25.54
N PRO A 463 -34.25 -8.18 25.05
CA PRO A 463 -33.27 -9.26 25.15
C PRO A 463 -31.92 -8.84 24.58
N ASP A 464 -30.84 -9.29 25.20
CA ASP A 464 -29.49 -8.94 24.76
C ASP A 464 -29.15 -9.58 23.41
N ASP A 465 -28.16 -9.05 22.69
CA ASP A 465 -27.92 -9.45 21.31
C ASP A 465 -27.45 -10.91 21.20
N GLY A 466 -28.21 -11.71 20.46
CA GLY A 466 -27.94 -13.10 20.13
C GLY A 466 -28.45 -14.12 21.15
N VAL A 467 -29.13 -13.69 22.22
CA VAL A 467 -29.65 -14.58 23.27
C VAL A 467 -31.05 -15.11 22.92
N PRO A 468 -31.45 -16.29 23.44
CA PRO A 468 -32.83 -16.75 23.30
C PRO A 468 -33.79 -15.88 24.13
N ALA A 469 -35.00 -15.69 23.62
CA ALA A 469 -36.07 -15.00 24.34
C ALA A 469 -37.39 -15.79 24.18
N THR A 470 -38.38 -15.52 25.05
CA THR A 470 -39.71 -16.11 24.89
C THR A 470 -40.36 -15.64 23.57
N THR A 471 -41.46 -16.25 23.14
CA THR A 471 -42.20 -15.82 21.93
C THR A 471 -42.90 -14.48 22.10
N THR A 472 -43.01 -13.94 23.31
CA THR A 472 -43.56 -12.61 23.63
C THR A 472 -42.57 -11.84 24.53
N PRO A 473 -41.38 -11.50 24.02
CA PRO A 473 -40.35 -10.88 24.85
C PRO A 473 -40.72 -9.44 25.20
N THR A 474 -40.21 -8.95 26.33
CA THR A 474 -40.17 -7.51 26.63
C THR A 474 -38.87 -6.93 26.11
N LEU A 475 -38.99 -5.99 25.19
CA LEU A 475 -37.88 -5.25 24.61
C LEU A 475 -37.61 -4.00 25.45
N THR A 476 -36.37 -3.77 25.90
CA THR A 476 -35.98 -2.59 26.69
C THR A 476 -34.74 -1.90 26.13
N TRP A 477 -34.67 -0.58 26.31
CA TRP A 477 -33.54 0.25 25.87
C TRP A 477 -33.28 1.39 26.84
N GLN A 478 -32.08 1.99 26.75
CA GLN A 478 -31.73 3.17 27.53
C GLN A 478 -32.60 4.36 27.11
N GLN A 479 -33.01 5.19 28.07
CA GLN A 479 -33.76 6.41 27.76
C GLN A 479 -32.89 7.40 26.98
N ALA A 480 -33.35 7.78 25.79
CA ALA A 480 -32.67 8.78 24.97
C ALA A 480 -32.95 10.20 25.50
N SER A 481 -31.88 10.97 25.70
CA SER A 481 -31.99 12.35 26.19
C SER A 481 -32.80 13.22 25.22
N GLY A 482 -33.89 13.83 25.70
CA GLY A 482 -34.78 14.67 24.90
C GLY A 482 -35.76 13.94 23.97
N ALA A 483 -35.92 12.61 24.10
CA ALA A 483 -36.95 11.86 23.39
C ALA A 483 -38.33 12.01 24.02
N THR A 484 -39.37 12.14 23.19
CA THR A 484 -40.78 12.14 23.61
C THR A 484 -41.52 10.86 23.21
N GLY A 485 -40.89 10.03 22.37
CA GLY A 485 -41.41 8.73 21.98
C GLY A 485 -40.37 7.92 21.20
N TYR A 486 -40.71 6.67 20.92
CA TYR A 486 -39.85 5.70 20.25
C TYR A 486 -40.63 4.92 19.21
N THR A 487 -40.00 4.56 18.10
CA THR A 487 -40.51 3.58 17.14
C THR A 487 -39.72 2.28 17.29
N VAL A 488 -40.41 1.18 17.57
CA VAL A 488 -39.85 -0.16 17.77
C VAL A 488 -40.10 -0.98 16.52
N LYS A 489 -39.03 -1.56 15.95
CA LYS A 489 -39.12 -2.50 14.82
C LYS A 489 -38.61 -3.87 15.21
N VAL A 490 -39.33 -4.92 14.81
CA VAL A 490 -38.90 -6.33 14.87
C VAL A 490 -39.11 -6.95 13.50
N SER A 491 -38.13 -7.67 12.98
CA SER A 491 -38.07 -8.19 11.61
C SER A 491 -37.41 -9.57 11.58
N THR A 492 -37.67 -10.37 10.55
CA THR A 492 -36.93 -11.61 10.27
C THR A 492 -35.62 -11.36 9.51
N ASN A 493 -35.43 -10.15 8.97
CA ASN A 493 -34.24 -9.74 8.22
C ASN A 493 -33.50 -8.62 8.96
N TYR A 494 -32.15 -8.69 8.94
CA TYR A 494 -31.26 -7.78 9.66
C TYR A 494 -31.41 -6.31 9.26
N ASP A 495 -31.72 -6.03 7.99
CA ASP A 495 -31.91 -4.68 7.45
C ASP A 495 -33.22 -4.01 7.91
N LEU A 496 -34.07 -4.73 8.65
CA LEU A 496 -35.37 -4.29 9.16
C LEU A 496 -36.33 -3.80 8.07
N SER A 497 -36.14 -4.23 6.81
CA SER A 497 -36.92 -3.75 5.65
C SER A 497 -38.37 -4.25 5.63
N SER A 498 -38.63 -5.41 6.23
CA SER A 498 -39.96 -6.04 6.30
C SER A 498 -40.33 -6.42 7.74
N PRO A 499 -40.63 -5.42 8.60
CA PRO A 499 -40.86 -5.67 10.02
C PRO A 499 -42.20 -6.39 10.27
N VAL A 500 -42.18 -7.41 11.12
CA VAL A 500 -43.39 -8.05 11.69
C VAL A 500 -44.00 -7.23 12.81
N ILE A 501 -43.22 -6.34 13.44
CA ILE A 501 -43.69 -5.35 14.42
C ILE A 501 -43.09 -4.00 14.02
N ASN A 502 -43.95 -2.98 13.90
CA ASN A 502 -43.55 -1.59 13.69
C ASN A 502 -44.54 -0.70 14.45
N THR A 503 -44.17 -0.29 15.65
CA THR A 503 -45.08 0.40 16.57
C THR A 503 -44.40 1.54 17.29
N SER A 504 -45.19 2.51 17.75
CA SER A 504 -44.71 3.66 18.52
C SER A 504 -45.09 3.55 20.00
N VAL A 505 -44.17 3.88 20.89
CA VAL A 505 -44.36 3.90 22.35
C VAL A 505 -43.78 5.17 22.96
N THR A 506 -44.23 5.55 24.14
CA THR A 506 -43.70 6.72 24.88
C THR A 506 -42.71 6.34 25.98
N THR A 507 -42.68 5.08 26.37
CA THR A 507 -41.77 4.52 27.37
C THR A 507 -40.58 3.83 26.72
N ASN A 508 -39.51 3.59 27.47
CA ASN A 508 -38.30 2.90 27.00
C ASN A 508 -38.41 1.36 27.05
N SER A 509 -39.64 0.84 26.88
CA SER A 509 -39.95 -0.57 26.95
C SER A 509 -41.18 -0.90 26.12
N TYR A 510 -41.19 -2.09 25.50
CA TYR A 510 -42.31 -2.63 24.74
C TYR A 510 -42.39 -4.15 24.89
N THR A 511 -43.52 -4.67 25.37
CA THR A 511 -43.79 -6.12 25.37
C THR A 511 -44.49 -6.53 24.08
N VAL A 512 -43.91 -7.52 23.39
CA VAL A 512 -44.48 -8.08 22.17
C VAL A 512 -45.83 -8.71 22.48
N SER A 513 -46.89 -8.20 21.83
CA SER A 513 -48.28 -8.54 22.12
C SER A 513 -48.78 -9.81 21.43
N SER A 514 -48.18 -10.18 20.29
CA SER A 514 -48.53 -11.38 19.52
C SER A 514 -47.35 -12.33 19.48
N ALA A 515 -47.59 -13.61 19.79
CA ALA A 515 -46.53 -14.60 19.87
C ALA A 515 -45.78 -14.73 18.53
N LEU A 516 -44.46 -14.56 18.59
CA LEU A 516 -43.54 -14.78 17.49
C LEU A 516 -43.35 -16.29 17.25
N THR A 517 -43.00 -16.66 16.02
CA THR A 517 -42.73 -18.05 15.64
C THR A 517 -41.54 -18.62 16.42
N ALA A 518 -41.76 -19.70 17.18
CA ALA A 518 -40.69 -20.38 17.92
C ALA A 518 -39.66 -21.00 16.97
N GLY A 519 -38.39 -20.96 17.34
CA GLY A 519 -37.25 -21.42 16.54
C GLY A 519 -36.75 -20.41 15.49
N GLN A 520 -37.45 -19.28 15.29
CA GLN A 520 -37.07 -18.25 14.34
C GLN A 520 -36.17 -17.18 15.01
N THR A 521 -35.12 -16.78 14.29
CA THR A 521 -34.31 -15.60 14.65
C THR A 521 -35.03 -14.33 14.21
N TYR A 522 -35.13 -13.37 15.12
CA TYR A 522 -35.64 -12.03 14.85
C TYR A 522 -34.55 -11.00 15.11
N TYR A 523 -34.62 -9.89 14.37
CA TYR A 523 -33.79 -8.71 14.50
C TYR A 523 -34.66 -7.53 14.94
N TRP A 524 -34.16 -6.69 15.83
CA TRP A 524 -34.91 -5.56 16.35
C TRP A 524 -34.03 -4.36 16.61
N SER A 525 -34.64 -3.18 16.50
CA SER A 525 -34.02 -1.91 16.83
C SER A 525 -35.09 -0.88 17.19
N VAL A 526 -34.64 0.24 17.74
CA VAL A 526 -35.48 1.33 18.22
C VAL A 526 -34.97 2.65 17.65
N THR A 527 -35.89 3.51 17.26
CA THR A 527 -35.61 4.89 16.86
C THR A 527 -36.27 5.84 17.85
N ALA A 528 -35.48 6.65 18.54
CA ALA A 528 -35.97 7.72 19.40
C ALA A 528 -36.49 8.89 18.55
N THR A 529 -37.56 9.54 19.01
CA THR A 529 -38.23 10.63 18.28
C THR A 529 -38.59 11.78 19.21
N ASN A 530 -38.56 13.00 18.66
CA ASN A 530 -39.16 14.20 19.23
C ASN A 530 -39.63 15.14 18.10
N ALA A 531 -40.15 16.31 18.44
CA ALA A 531 -40.63 17.29 17.46
C ALA A 531 -39.55 17.83 16.51
N ASN A 532 -38.25 17.65 16.84
CA ASN A 532 -37.12 18.17 16.08
C ASN A 532 -36.39 17.09 15.25
N GLY A 533 -36.87 15.84 15.28
CA GLY A 533 -36.32 14.76 14.47
C GLY A 533 -36.28 13.42 15.17
N SER A 534 -35.47 12.52 14.62
CA SER A 534 -35.34 11.14 15.08
C SER A 534 -33.89 10.68 15.08
N LEU A 535 -33.52 9.82 16.01
CA LEU A 535 -32.20 9.20 16.09
C LEU A 535 -32.37 7.68 16.29
N PRO A 536 -31.81 6.83 15.41
CA PRO A 536 -31.70 5.39 15.66
C PRO A 536 -30.87 5.09 16.91
N ALA A 537 -31.02 3.89 17.48
CA ALA A 537 -30.10 3.38 18.51
C ALA A 537 -28.63 3.48 18.05
N ALA A 538 -27.71 3.65 19.00
CA ALA A 538 -26.30 4.03 18.79
C ALA A 538 -25.68 3.47 17.48
N ASN A 539 -25.46 4.37 16.53
CA ASN A 539 -24.87 4.09 15.21
C ASN A 539 -25.61 3.01 14.39
N GLY A 540 -26.94 2.95 14.49
CA GLY A 540 -27.76 1.97 13.76
C GLY A 540 -27.72 0.57 14.39
N MET A 541 -27.44 0.47 15.69
CA MET A 541 -27.42 -0.79 16.43
C MET A 541 -28.70 -1.62 16.20
N VAL A 542 -28.53 -2.88 15.80
CA VAL A 542 -29.59 -3.88 15.64
C VAL A 542 -29.23 -5.09 16.49
N TYR A 543 -30.13 -5.49 17.37
CA TYR A 543 -29.99 -6.70 18.19
C TYR A 543 -30.74 -7.85 17.55
N SER A 544 -30.28 -9.07 17.79
CA SER A 544 -30.93 -10.31 17.40
C SER A 544 -31.38 -11.13 18.61
N PHE A 545 -32.42 -11.94 18.47
CA PHE A 545 -32.77 -12.97 19.44
C PHE A 545 -33.46 -14.15 18.76
N ILE A 546 -33.39 -15.33 19.37
CA ILE A 546 -34.12 -16.52 18.92
C ILE A 546 -35.40 -16.62 19.73
N ALA A 547 -36.57 -16.52 19.08
CA ALA A 547 -37.85 -16.72 19.75
C ALA A 547 -38.00 -18.21 20.12
N SER A 548 -38.29 -18.51 21.38
CA SER A 548 -38.36 -19.87 21.91
C SER A 548 -39.53 -20.03 22.87
N SER A 549 -40.04 -21.25 23.02
CA SER A 549 -41.02 -21.58 24.07
C SER A 549 -40.42 -21.49 25.47
N SER A 550 -39.09 -21.52 25.60
CA SER A 550 -38.35 -21.38 26.85
C SER A 550 -37.11 -20.51 26.66
N ALA A 551 -36.92 -19.54 27.55
CA ALA A 551 -35.69 -18.74 27.62
C ALA A 551 -34.48 -19.51 28.18
N SER A 552 -34.68 -20.77 28.61
CA SER A 552 -33.64 -21.64 29.17
C SER A 552 -33.07 -22.67 28.18
N VAL A 553 -33.44 -22.58 26.89
CA VAL A 553 -32.66 -23.24 25.82
C VAL A 553 -31.21 -22.74 25.90
N PRO A 554 -30.21 -23.47 25.34
CA PRO A 554 -28.82 -23.02 25.42
C PRO A 554 -28.70 -21.54 25.01
N SER A 555 -27.83 -20.78 25.68
CA SER A 555 -27.56 -19.37 25.37
C SER A 555 -26.07 -19.19 25.05
N GLY A 556 -25.58 -17.95 24.88
CA GLY A 556 -24.19 -17.66 24.49
C GLY A 556 -23.89 -18.02 23.04
N ARG A 557 -23.55 -17.04 22.19
CA ARG A 557 -23.40 -17.28 20.75
C ARG A 557 -22.30 -18.31 20.45
N PHE A 558 -22.53 -19.15 19.47
CA PHE A 558 -21.58 -20.16 19.03
C PHE A 558 -21.68 -20.32 17.52
N SER A 559 -20.59 -20.72 16.86
CA SER A 559 -20.57 -20.84 15.40
C SER A 559 -19.71 -22.01 14.95
N LEU A 560 -20.07 -22.59 13.80
CA LEU A 560 -19.26 -23.56 13.09
C LEU A 560 -18.03 -22.83 12.55
N GLN A 561 -16.83 -23.38 12.75
CA GLN A 561 -15.58 -22.80 12.26
C GLN A 561 -15.01 -23.59 11.08
N VAL A 562 -15.12 -24.93 11.11
CA VAL A 562 -14.63 -25.82 10.05
C VAL A 562 -15.67 -26.88 9.68
N PRO A 563 -15.86 -27.23 8.40
CA PRO A 563 -15.27 -26.61 7.20
C PRO A 563 -15.64 -25.12 7.06
N VAL A 564 -14.79 -24.31 6.40
CA VAL A 564 -15.08 -22.88 6.20
C VAL A 564 -16.18 -22.72 5.16
N ASP A 565 -17.03 -21.70 5.29
CA ASP A 565 -18.03 -21.40 4.29
C ASP A 565 -17.38 -21.06 2.93
N GLY A 566 -17.89 -21.67 1.86
CA GLY A 566 -17.36 -21.60 0.50
C GLY A 566 -16.15 -22.51 0.22
N GLU A 567 -15.67 -23.28 1.20
CA GLU A 567 -14.45 -24.11 1.04
C GLU A 567 -14.59 -25.17 -0.05
N THR A 568 -13.54 -25.32 -0.86
CA THR A 568 -13.46 -26.33 -1.93
C THR A 568 -12.26 -27.25 -1.74
N GLY A 569 -12.41 -28.53 -2.05
CA GLY A 569 -11.32 -29.50 -1.91
C GLY A 569 -11.17 -30.05 -0.51
N THR A 570 -12.16 -29.86 0.35
CA THR A 570 -12.21 -30.38 1.72
C THR A 570 -11.99 -31.91 1.76
N PRO A 571 -11.23 -32.47 2.71
CA PRO A 571 -11.02 -33.91 2.82
C PRO A 571 -12.34 -34.72 2.84
N LEU A 572 -12.30 -35.97 2.39
CA LEU A 572 -13.50 -36.82 2.35
C LEU A 572 -14.01 -37.22 3.75
N ALA A 573 -13.14 -37.21 4.76
CA ALA A 573 -13.51 -37.32 6.17
C ALA A 573 -13.16 -36.00 6.87
N PRO A 574 -13.92 -34.91 6.64
CA PRO A 574 -13.56 -33.62 7.21
C PRO A 574 -13.83 -33.59 8.70
N VAL A 575 -13.02 -32.82 9.42
CA VAL A 575 -13.32 -32.44 10.79
C VAL A 575 -14.36 -31.32 10.76
N PHE A 576 -15.51 -31.54 11.38
CA PHE A 576 -16.47 -30.49 11.70
C PHE A 576 -16.14 -29.96 13.09
N GLY A 577 -15.96 -28.65 13.25
CA GLY A 577 -15.58 -28.05 14.52
C GLY A 577 -16.34 -26.77 14.80
N TRP A 578 -16.83 -26.61 16.03
CA TRP A 578 -17.57 -25.42 16.48
C TRP A 578 -17.23 -25.01 17.93
N THR A 579 -17.58 -23.78 18.28
CA THR A 579 -17.36 -23.19 19.62
C THR A 579 -18.45 -23.57 20.61
N ASN A 580 -18.20 -23.39 21.92
CA ASN A 580 -19.16 -23.71 22.97
C ASN A 580 -20.32 -22.69 23.06
N SER A 581 -21.53 -23.20 23.30
CA SER A 581 -22.73 -22.46 23.70
C SER A 581 -23.02 -22.70 25.17
N TYR A 582 -23.18 -21.63 25.94
CA TYR A 582 -23.56 -21.68 27.35
C TYR A 582 -24.84 -22.49 27.60
N GLY A 583 -24.81 -23.36 28.62
CA GLY A 583 -25.97 -24.17 29.00
C GLY A 583 -26.32 -25.30 28.01
N ALA A 584 -25.49 -25.55 26.99
CA ALA A 584 -25.59 -26.73 26.14
C ALA A 584 -25.08 -27.98 26.90
N THR A 585 -25.79 -29.09 26.77
CA THR A 585 -25.35 -30.41 27.29
C THR A 585 -24.89 -31.34 26.17
N SER A 586 -25.22 -31.02 24.92
CA SER A 586 -24.80 -31.75 23.71
C SER A 586 -25.00 -30.89 22.47
N TYR A 587 -24.46 -31.33 21.34
CA TYR A 587 -24.57 -30.69 20.04
C TYR A 587 -25.02 -31.68 18.98
N ARG A 588 -26.02 -31.29 18.18
CA ARG A 588 -26.50 -32.06 17.03
C ARG A 588 -25.94 -31.45 15.74
N LEU A 589 -25.05 -32.16 15.07
CA LEU A 589 -24.50 -31.78 13.76
C LEU A 589 -25.39 -32.36 12.66
N GLN A 590 -25.77 -31.52 11.70
CA GLN A 590 -26.43 -31.94 10.46
C GLN A 590 -25.57 -31.58 9.25
N VAL A 591 -25.37 -32.55 8.36
CA VAL A 591 -24.73 -32.38 7.06
C VAL A 591 -25.64 -32.92 5.98
N SER A 592 -25.87 -32.17 4.91
CA SER A 592 -26.82 -32.49 3.86
C SER A 592 -26.26 -32.14 2.48
N THR A 593 -26.71 -32.82 1.44
CA THR A 593 -26.52 -32.38 0.03
C THR A 593 -27.62 -31.41 -0.43
N SER A 594 -28.65 -31.19 0.40
CA SER A 594 -29.74 -30.26 0.16
C SER A 594 -29.60 -29.03 1.05
N SER A 595 -29.71 -27.84 0.46
CA SER A 595 -29.69 -26.56 1.19
C SER A 595 -30.85 -26.42 2.17
N THR A 596 -31.95 -27.14 1.94
CA THR A 596 -33.12 -27.14 2.84
C THR A 596 -33.01 -28.18 3.95
N PHE A 597 -31.97 -29.02 3.94
CA PHE A 597 -31.81 -30.16 4.85
C PHE A 597 -32.99 -31.15 4.79
N ALA A 598 -33.69 -31.26 3.65
CA ALA A 598 -34.79 -32.21 3.45
C ALA A 598 -34.37 -33.68 3.68
N SER A 599 -33.09 -33.99 3.46
CA SER A 599 -32.45 -35.27 3.80
C SER A 599 -31.05 -35.02 4.34
N THR A 600 -30.65 -35.69 5.41
CA THR A 600 -29.32 -35.55 6.01
C THR A 600 -28.43 -36.76 5.71
N VAL A 601 -27.18 -36.52 5.35
CA VAL A 601 -26.13 -37.54 5.21
C VAL A 601 -25.47 -37.82 6.55
N ILE A 602 -25.33 -36.78 7.38
CA ILE A 602 -24.92 -36.89 8.78
C ILE A 602 -25.98 -36.18 9.61
N ASP A 603 -26.49 -36.87 10.63
CA ASP A 603 -27.34 -36.30 11.67
C ASP A 603 -26.99 -37.01 12.97
N THR A 604 -26.10 -36.41 13.75
CA THR A 604 -25.50 -37.05 14.91
C THR A 604 -25.39 -36.09 16.07
N THR A 605 -25.39 -36.64 17.28
CA THR A 605 -25.25 -35.88 18.52
C THR A 605 -23.93 -36.22 19.20
N THR A 606 -23.16 -35.20 19.56
CA THR A 606 -21.92 -35.33 20.33
C THR A 606 -21.96 -34.44 21.57
N ASN A 607 -21.25 -34.84 22.61
CA ASN A 607 -21.13 -34.09 23.86
C ASN A 607 -19.70 -34.10 24.42
N THR A 608 -18.73 -34.56 23.62
CA THR A 608 -17.34 -34.67 24.06
C THR A 608 -16.61 -33.36 23.75
N PRO A 609 -16.28 -32.55 24.77
CA PRO A 609 -15.53 -31.32 24.55
C PRO A 609 -14.08 -31.64 24.18
N ILE A 610 -13.47 -30.71 23.47
CA ILE A 610 -12.04 -30.65 23.21
C ILE A 610 -11.49 -29.34 23.78
N SER A 611 -10.23 -29.36 24.21
CA SER A 611 -9.53 -28.14 24.59
C SER A 611 -9.32 -27.26 23.35
N ALA A 612 -9.75 -26.01 23.44
CA ALA A 612 -9.58 -25.00 22.42
C ALA A 612 -8.46 -24.03 22.80
N ALA A 613 -8.28 -22.96 22.00
CA ALA A 613 -7.32 -21.90 22.29
C ALA A 613 -7.53 -21.29 23.68
N GLN A 614 -6.45 -20.87 24.35
CA GLN A 614 -6.53 -19.95 25.51
C GLN A 614 -7.43 -20.43 26.65
N GLY A 615 -7.58 -21.75 26.81
CA GLY A 615 -8.42 -22.36 27.85
C GLY A 615 -9.92 -22.42 27.53
N ASN A 616 -10.33 -22.05 26.32
CA ASN A 616 -11.72 -22.15 25.86
C ASN A 616 -12.12 -23.61 25.56
N VAL A 617 -13.43 -23.84 25.46
CA VAL A 617 -14.04 -25.13 25.14
C VAL A 617 -14.56 -25.13 23.71
N ALA A 618 -14.20 -26.17 22.96
CA ALA A 618 -14.73 -26.40 21.62
C ALA A 618 -15.23 -27.84 21.48
N TYR A 619 -15.87 -28.13 20.35
CA TYR A 619 -16.39 -29.45 20.03
C TYR A 619 -16.07 -29.77 18.58
N ASN A 620 -15.87 -31.05 18.29
CA ASN A 620 -15.70 -31.51 16.94
C ASN A 620 -16.39 -32.84 16.68
N TYR A 621 -16.48 -33.17 15.39
CA TYR A 621 -16.93 -34.46 14.91
C TYR A 621 -16.20 -34.77 13.60
N THR A 622 -15.60 -35.96 13.53
CA THR A 622 -15.05 -36.52 12.29
C THR A 622 -15.91 -37.71 11.87
N PRO A 623 -16.45 -37.73 10.64
CA PRO A 623 -17.21 -38.86 10.13
C PRO A 623 -16.36 -40.14 10.11
N SER A 624 -16.93 -41.27 10.54
CA SER A 624 -16.26 -42.58 10.47
C SER A 624 -16.24 -43.17 9.05
N ALA A 625 -17.14 -42.70 8.18
CA ALA A 625 -17.19 -43.03 6.77
C ALA A 625 -16.93 -41.79 5.92
N ASN A 626 -16.23 -41.97 4.81
CA ASN A 626 -15.96 -40.89 3.86
C ASN A 626 -17.27 -40.34 3.25
N LEU A 627 -17.37 -39.03 3.18
CA LEU A 627 -18.31 -38.33 2.33
C LEU A 627 -18.03 -38.62 0.86
N THR A 628 -19.05 -38.44 0.02
CA THR A 628 -18.92 -38.61 -1.43
C THR A 628 -17.97 -37.55 -1.97
N ALA A 629 -17.00 -37.96 -2.80
CA ALA A 629 -16.05 -37.06 -3.43
C ALA A 629 -16.73 -36.04 -4.36
N ASN A 630 -16.11 -34.88 -4.55
CA ASN A 630 -16.55 -33.82 -5.47
C ASN A 630 -18.02 -33.38 -5.27
N THR A 631 -18.53 -33.46 -4.04
CA THR A 631 -19.95 -33.23 -3.72
C THR A 631 -20.08 -32.00 -2.84
N THR A 632 -21.03 -31.13 -3.14
CA THR A 632 -21.36 -29.97 -2.32
C THR A 632 -22.23 -30.39 -1.15
N TYR A 633 -21.86 -29.95 0.05
CA TYR A 633 -22.54 -30.21 1.29
C TYR A 633 -22.86 -28.91 2.03
N TYR A 634 -23.93 -28.96 2.81
CA TYR A 634 -24.42 -27.93 3.70
C TYR A 634 -24.31 -28.44 5.13
N ALA A 635 -23.66 -27.70 6.02
CA ALA A 635 -23.47 -28.07 7.42
C ALA A 635 -24.07 -27.02 8.37
N ARG A 636 -24.74 -27.52 9.41
CA ARG A 636 -25.22 -26.69 10.53
C ARG A 636 -25.17 -27.47 11.85
N VAL A 637 -25.04 -26.74 12.94
CA VAL A 637 -24.97 -27.30 14.29
C VAL A 637 -26.07 -26.72 15.16
N TYR A 638 -26.68 -27.57 16.00
CA TYR A 638 -27.58 -27.16 17.07
C TYR A 638 -26.94 -27.41 18.43
N ALA A 639 -26.99 -26.43 19.32
CA ALA A 639 -26.74 -26.64 20.74
C ALA A 639 -28.03 -27.14 21.39
N VAL A 640 -27.93 -28.14 22.28
CA VAL A 640 -29.09 -28.85 22.84
C VAL A 640 -28.97 -28.96 24.36
N ASN A 641 -30.08 -28.73 25.07
CA ASN A 641 -30.27 -29.07 26.48
C ASN A 641 -31.70 -29.56 26.75
N ALA A 642 -32.04 -29.80 28.02
CA ALA A 642 -33.37 -30.29 28.42
C ALA A 642 -34.53 -29.33 28.08
N SER A 643 -34.26 -28.04 27.89
CA SER A 643 -35.28 -27.04 27.54
C SER A 643 -35.51 -26.93 26.03
N GLY A 644 -34.65 -27.53 25.21
CA GLY A 644 -34.76 -27.51 23.75
C GLY A 644 -33.41 -27.34 23.06
N SER A 645 -33.47 -26.84 21.82
CA SER A 645 -32.28 -26.63 20.99
C SER A 645 -32.27 -25.26 20.34
N ARG A 646 -31.08 -24.79 19.98
CA ARG A 646 -30.89 -23.57 19.17
C ARG A 646 -29.86 -23.81 18.09
N ILE A 647 -30.06 -23.15 16.96
CA ILE A 647 -29.12 -23.21 15.84
C ILE A 647 -27.90 -22.31 16.10
N MET A 648 -26.77 -22.68 15.50
CA MET A 648 -25.55 -21.88 15.46
C MET A 648 -25.77 -20.47 14.89
N ASN A 649 -24.84 -19.57 15.21
CA ASN A 649 -24.76 -18.23 14.66
C ASN A 649 -23.96 -18.23 13.35
N GLY A 650 -24.26 -17.25 12.50
CA GLY A 650 -23.68 -17.16 11.16
C GLY A 650 -24.49 -17.93 10.11
N PRO A 651 -24.02 -17.94 8.85
CA PRO A 651 -24.68 -18.66 7.78
C PRO A 651 -24.55 -20.18 7.95
N VAL A 652 -25.39 -20.94 7.25
CA VAL A 652 -25.12 -22.37 6.99
C VAL A 652 -23.83 -22.45 6.19
N HIS A 653 -22.88 -23.29 6.61
CA HIS A 653 -21.64 -23.45 5.86
C HIS A 653 -21.86 -24.35 4.65
N VAL A 654 -21.44 -23.87 3.50
CA VAL A 654 -21.43 -24.62 2.24
C VAL A 654 -19.99 -24.99 1.92
N PHE A 655 -19.71 -26.26 1.71
CA PHE A 655 -18.37 -26.72 1.36
C PHE A 655 -18.44 -27.83 0.32
N LYS A 656 -17.34 -28.06 -0.39
CA LYS A 656 -17.23 -29.10 -1.42
C LYS A 656 -16.07 -30.02 -1.14
N THR A 657 -16.36 -31.32 -1.05
CA THR A 657 -15.35 -32.35 -0.86
C THR A 657 -14.40 -32.46 -2.05
N GLY A 658 -13.14 -32.81 -1.79
CA GLY A 658 -12.10 -33.06 -2.78
C GLY A 658 -12.31 -34.34 -3.57
N THR A 659 -11.27 -34.77 -4.30
CA THR A 659 -11.30 -35.93 -5.19
C THR A 659 -10.46 -37.09 -4.65
N THR A 660 -10.78 -38.33 -5.04
CA THR A 660 -9.99 -39.54 -4.70
C THR A 660 -8.82 -39.80 -5.65
N GLY A 661 -8.60 -38.90 -6.61
CA GLY A 661 -7.60 -39.01 -7.67
C GLY A 661 -7.41 -37.66 -8.36
N ALA A 662 -7.03 -37.69 -9.63
CA ALA A 662 -6.81 -36.48 -10.41
C ALA A 662 -8.01 -35.51 -10.36
N PRO A 663 -7.76 -34.18 -10.28
CA PRO A 663 -8.82 -33.19 -10.38
C PRO A 663 -9.68 -33.45 -11.63
N PRO A 664 -11.02 -33.28 -11.60
CA PRO A 664 -11.84 -33.48 -12.79
C PRO A 664 -11.47 -32.52 -13.93
N SER A 665 -11.93 -32.82 -15.15
CA SER A 665 -11.77 -31.92 -16.28
C SER A 665 -12.36 -30.54 -15.99
N PHE A 666 -11.64 -29.49 -16.38
CA PHE A 666 -12.02 -28.09 -16.23
C PHE A 666 -11.68 -27.33 -17.52
N THR A 667 -12.24 -26.14 -17.70
CA THR A 667 -12.07 -25.37 -18.95
C THR A 667 -11.38 -24.05 -18.73
N LEU A 668 -10.66 -23.60 -19.75
CA LEU A 668 -10.11 -22.26 -19.85
C LEU A 668 -11.24 -21.27 -20.16
N GLN A 669 -11.18 -20.04 -19.64
CA GLN A 669 -12.26 -19.04 -19.77
C GLN A 669 -11.87 -17.87 -20.66
N SER A 670 -10.85 -17.09 -20.27
CA SER A 670 -10.49 -15.86 -20.98
C SER A 670 -8.97 -15.64 -21.03
N PRO A 671 -8.44 -15.03 -22.10
CA PRO A 671 -9.14 -14.66 -23.34
C PRO A 671 -9.70 -15.88 -24.08
N ALA A 672 -10.79 -15.69 -24.83
CA ALA A 672 -11.33 -16.74 -25.67
C ALA A 672 -10.33 -17.10 -26.79
N SER A 673 -10.39 -18.33 -27.31
CA SER A 673 -9.46 -18.76 -28.36
C SER A 673 -9.50 -17.83 -29.58
N GLY A 674 -8.33 -17.42 -30.06
CA GLY A 674 -8.18 -16.53 -31.21
C GLY A 674 -8.53 -15.07 -30.94
N THR A 675 -8.73 -14.65 -29.69
CA THR A 675 -8.95 -13.23 -29.35
C THR A 675 -7.73 -12.41 -29.77
N THR A 676 -7.92 -11.29 -30.46
CA THR A 676 -6.85 -10.38 -30.88
C THR A 676 -6.95 -9.05 -30.12
N GLY A 677 -5.87 -8.25 -30.12
CA GLY A 677 -5.87 -6.96 -29.44
C GLY A 677 -5.87 -7.09 -27.91
N VAL A 678 -5.37 -8.22 -27.38
CA VAL A 678 -5.29 -8.47 -25.94
C VAL A 678 -4.11 -7.71 -25.34
N SER A 679 -4.32 -6.94 -24.27
CA SER A 679 -3.20 -6.21 -23.65
C SER A 679 -2.06 -7.14 -23.22
N VAL A 680 -0.81 -6.69 -23.37
CA VAL A 680 0.36 -7.40 -22.83
C VAL A 680 0.34 -7.54 -21.31
N ALA A 681 -0.46 -6.71 -20.61
CA ALA A 681 -0.73 -6.81 -19.16
C ALA A 681 -2.05 -7.55 -18.86
N THR A 682 -2.49 -8.43 -19.76
CA THR A 682 -3.76 -9.17 -19.60
C THR A 682 -3.74 -10.12 -18.41
N SER A 683 -4.94 -10.50 -17.97
CA SER A 683 -5.14 -11.66 -17.09
C SER A 683 -5.64 -12.87 -17.87
N LEU A 684 -5.10 -14.05 -17.60
CA LEU A 684 -5.67 -15.33 -18.04
C LEU A 684 -6.57 -15.89 -16.94
N LYS A 685 -7.70 -16.48 -17.31
CA LYS A 685 -8.70 -17.03 -16.38
C LYS A 685 -9.16 -18.42 -16.79
N TRP A 686 -9.41 -19.28 -15.80
CA TRP A 686 -9.95 -20.63 -16.01
C TRP A 686 -10.99 -20.97 -14.94
N ASN A 687 -11.79 -22.01 -15.21
CA ASN A 687 -12.69 -22.58 -14.22
C ASN A 687 -11.90 -23.31 -13.12
N ILE A 688 -12.33 -23.18 -11.87
CA ILE A 688 -11.73 -23.92 -10.75
C ILE A 688 -11.91 -25.43 -11.00
N ALA A 689 -10.81 -26.17 -11.01
CA ALA A 689 -10.80 -27.62 -11.00
C ALA A 689 -11.05 -28.11 -9.57
N SER A 690 -12.15 -28.84 -9.36
CA SER A 690 -12.51 -29.33 -8.03
C SER A 690 -11.40 -30.22 -7.44
N GLY A 691 -10.99 -29.99 -6.20
CA GLY A 691 -9.91 -30.72 -5.53
C GLY A 691 -8.50 -30.31 -5.95
N ALA A 692 -8.34 -29.33 -6.84
CA ALA A 692 -7.04 -28.76 -7.16
C ALA A 692 -6.60 -27.79 -6.05
N PHE A 693 -5.30 -27.82 -5.74
CA PHE A 693 -4.65 -26.86 -4.86
C PHE A 693 -3.68 -25.96 -5.64
N PHE A 694 -2.96 -26.54 -6.60
CA PHE A 694 -2.05 -25.80 -7.47
C PHE A 694 -2.53 -25.83 -8.91
N TYR A 695 -2.23 -24.76 -9.63
CA TYR A 695 -2.27 -24.67 -11.07
C TYR A 695 -0.87 -24.39 -11.59
N LYS A 696 -0.53 -25.06 -12.69
CA LYS A 696 0.62 -24.74 -13.53
C LYS A 696 0.11 -24.10 -14.81
N LEU A 697 0.45 -22.83 -15.01
CA LEU A 697 0.23 -22.11 -16.25
C LEU A 697 1.45 -22.31 -17.15
N THR A 698 1.19 -22.67 -18.41
CA THR A 698 2.20 -22.73 -19.46
C THR A 698 1.71 -21.90 -20.64
N VAL A 699 2.51 -20.93 -21.05
CA VAL A 699 2.27 -20.08 -22.23
C VAL A 699 3.44 -20.25 -23.19
N ASP A 700 3.12 -20.37 -24.46
CA ASP A 700 4.06 -20.63 -25.55
C ASP A 700 3.61 -19.86 -26.80
N ASP A 701 4.50 -19.69 -27.77
CA ASP A 701 4.19 -19.05 -29.05
C ASP A 701 3.84 -20.04 -30.17
N ASN A 702 3.97 -21.33 -29.87
CA ASN A 702 3.52 -22.44 -30.70
C ASN A 702 2.40 -23.23 -30.02
N SER A 703 1.55 -23.86 -30.84
CA SER A 703 0.38 -24.59 -30.35
C SER A 703 0.70 -25.96 -29.74
N ASP A 704 1.92 -26.47 -29.92
CA ASP A 704 2.34 -27.77 -29.40
C ASP A 704 3.03 -27.69 -28.03
N PHE A 705 3.30 -26.47 -27.54
CA PHE A 705 3.94 -26.19 -26.26
C PHE A 705 5.34 -26.81 -26.13
N SER A 706 6.05 -26.95 -27.25
CA SER A 706 7.36 -27.61 -27.29
C SER A 706 8.50 -26.74 -26.74
N SER A 707 8.30 -25.42 -26.62
CA SER A 707 9.29 -24.46 -26.14
C SER A 707 8.68 -23.36 -25.26
N PRO A 708 8.13 -23.68 -24.07
CA PRO A 708 7.36 -22.73 -23.30
C PRO A 708 8.09 -21.42 -23.00
N GLU A 709 7.52 -20.32 -23.48
CA GLU A 709 8.00 -18.95 -23.25
C GLU A 709 7.80 -18.52 -21.79
N PHE A 710 6.73 -19.01 -21.17
CA PHE A 710 6.43 -18.72 -19.77
C PHE A 710 5.85 -19.96 -19.09
N THR A 711 6.38 -20.28 -17.92
CA THR A 711 5.79 -21.29 -17.05
C THR A 711 5.76 -20.77 -15.62
N ARG A 712 4.58 -20.86 -15.00
CA ARG A 712 4.42 -20.61 -13.58
C ARG A 712 3.74 -21.81 -12.94
N ASP A 713 4.44 -22.40 -11.99
CA ASP A 713 3.97 -23.52 -11.18
C ASP A 713 3.65 -22.96 -9.78
N TYR A 714 2.76 -23.60 -9.01
CA TYR A 714 2.29 -23.14 -7.70
C TYR A 714 1.33 -21.94 -7.68
N ILE A 715 0.54 -21.72 -8.73
CA ILE A 715 -0.58 -20.76 -8.68
C ILE A 715 -1.70 -21.38 -7.83
N THR A 716 -2.23 -20.65 -6.86
CA THR A 716 -3.27 -21.10 -5.91
C THR A 716 -4.65 -20.50 -6.20
N THR A 717 -4.77 -19.68 -7.25
CA THR A 717 -6.02 -19.10 -7.75
C THR A 717 -6.34 -19.57 -9.17
N ASN A 718 -7.53 -19.23 -9.67
CA ASN A 718 -7.97 -19.60 -11.02
C ASN A 718 -7.68 -18.53 -12.08
N GLY A 719 -6.63 -17.74 -11.88
CA GLY A 719 -6.19 -16.75 -12.83
C GLY A 719 -4.76 -16.27 -12.62
N TYR A 720 -4.21 -15.60 -13.64
CA TYR A 720 -2.87 -15.03 -13.61
C TYR A 720 -2.85 -13.69 -14.35
N THR A 721 -2.36 -12.62 -13.71
CA THR A 721 -2.12 -11.32 -14.37
C THR A 721 -0.66 -11.18 -14.75
N PHE A 722 -0.38 -10.89 -16.02
CA PHE A 722 0.97 -10.65 -16.51
C PHE A 722 1.47 -9.26 -16.11
N ALA A 723 2.72 -9.20 -15.64
CA ALA A 723 3.43 -7.95 -15.47
C ALA A 723 3.77 -7.33 -16.85
N PRO A 724 4.03 -6.01 -16.92
CA PRO A 724 4.54 -5.39 -18.14
C PRO A 724 5.77 -6.15 -18.66
N ASN A 725 5.77 -6.43 -19.96
CA ASN A 725 6.85 -7.11 -20.70
C ASN A 725 6.99 -8.63 -20.49
N GLU A 726 6.11 -9.30 -19.73
CA GLU A 726 6.08 -10.78 -19.71
C GLU A 726 5.49 -11.37 -21.00
N LEU A 727 4.73 -10.57 -21.76
CA LEU A 727 4.23 -10.90 -23.09
C LEU A 727 4.70 -9.86 -24.11
N PHE A 728 5.08 -10.32 -25.29
CA PHE A 728 5.39 -9.48 -26.45
C PHE A 728 4.08 -9.08 -27.18
N PRO A 729 3.97 -7.87 -27.76
CA PRO A 729 2.83 -7.39 -28.53
C PRO A 729 2.81 -7.95 -29.94
N ASN A 730 1.65 -7.88 -30.58
CA ASN A 730 1.38 -8.48 -31.88
C ASN A 730 1.82 -9.95 -31.99
N LYS A 731 1.97 -10.65 -30.85
CA LYS A 731 2.43 -12.03 -30.79
C LYS A 731 1.24 -12.90 -30.42
N THR A 732 1.05 -13.97 -31.19
CA THR A 732 0.06 -14.99 -30.84
C THR A 732 0.68 -15.94 -29.85
N TYR A 733 0.01 -16.09 -28.70
CA TYR A 733 0.36 -17.03 -27.67
C TYR A 733 -0.69 -18.11 -27.57
N TYR A 734 -0.24 -19.31 -27.23
CA TYR A 734 -1.04 -20.46 -26.84
C TYR A 734 -0.80 -20.68 -25.35
N TRP A 735 -1.86 -21.01 -24.62
CA TRP A 735 -1.75 -21.20 -23.18
C TRP A 735 -2.59 -22.38 -22.72
N LYS A 736 -2.05 -23.10 -21.74
CA LYS A 736 -2.72 -24.22 -21.08
C LYS A 736 -2.48 -24.18 -19.59
N VAL A 737 -3.39 -24.83 -18.86
CA VAL A 737 -3.34 -24.91 -17.41
C VAL A 737 -3.45 -26.36 -16.99
N THR A 738 -2.58 -26.77 -16.07
CA THR A 738 -2.64 -28.07 -15.40
C THR A 738 -2.99 -27.86 -13.94
N ALA A 739 -4.08 -28.46 -13.48
CA ALA A 739 -4.47 -28.48 -12.08
C ALA A 739 -3.85 -29.68 -11.37
N SER A 740 -3.38 -29.54 -10.13
CA SER A 740 -2.86 -30.64 -9.32
C SER A 740 -3.33 -30.58 -7.87
N THR A 741 -3.38 -31.75 -7.23
CA THR A 741 -3.59 -31.89 -5.78
C THR A 741 -2.45 -31.23 -4.99
N LYS A 742 -2.66 -30.93 -3.70
CA LYS A 742 -1.64 -30.26 -2.84
C LYS A 742 -0.34 -31.06 -2.72
N ASP A 743 -0.43 -32.38 -2.62
CA ASP A 743 0.70 -33.30 -2.63
C ASP A 743 1.34 -33.47 -4.02
N ARG A 744 0.71 -32.89 -5.05
CA ARG A 744 1.06 -33.00 -6.47
C ARG A 744 1.07 -34.43 -7.01
N ALA A 745 0.48 -35.38 -6.30
CA ALA A 745 0.44 -36.78 -6.71
C ALA A 745 -0.45 -37.00 -7.93
N TYR A 746 -1.49 -36.16 -8.12
CA TYR A 746 -2.37 -36.23 -9.27
C TYR A 746 -2.52 -34.89 -9.97
N SER A 747 -2.69 -34.92 -11.29
CA SER A 747 -2.91 -33.73 -12.09
C SER A 747 -3.81 -33.96 -13.29
N THR A 748 -4.44 -32.89 -13.77
CA THR A 748 -5.31 -32.87 -14.95
C THR A 748 -5.04 -31.60 -15.74
N VAL A 749 -4.87 -31.75 -17.06
CA VAL A 749 -4.71 -30.62 -17.98
C VAL A 749 -6.09 -30.16 -18.46
N ALA A 750 -6.36 -28.86 -18.48
CA ALA A 750 -7.64 -28.31 -18.96
C ALA A 750 -7.92 -28.67 -20.42
N SER A 751 -6.89 -28.52 -21.26
CA SER A 751 -6.89 -28.84 -22.68
C SER A 751 -5.46 -29.07 -23.15
N ASN A 752 -5.20 -30.16 -23.85
CA ASN A 752 -3.87 -30.44 -24.41
C ASN A 752 -3.49 -29.45 -25.52
N SER A 753 -4.47 -28.91 -26.25
CA SER A 753 -4.26 -27.89 -27.29
C SER A 753 -4.29 -26.45 -26.76
N GLY A 754 -4.66 -26.25 -25.49
CA GLY A 754 -4.80 -24.91 -24.90
C GLY A 754 -5.88 -24.04 -25.56
N LEU A 755 -5.83 -22.73 -25.25
CA LEU A 755 -6.46 -21.65 -26.01
C LEU A 755 -5.38 -20.74 -26.59
N SER A 756 -5.72 -19.94 -27.60
CA SER A 756 -4.81 -18.92 -28.14
C SER A 756 -5.34 -17.50 -27.99
N PHE A 757 -4.43 -16.53 -27.97
CA PHE A 757 -4.76 -15.11 -28.11
C PHE A 757 -3.60 -14.37 -28.78
N THR A 758 -3.89 -13.25 -29.43
CA THR A 758 -2.89 -12.35 -30.02
C THR A 758 -2.88 -11.06 -29.22
N THR A 759 -1.72 -10.71 -28.69
CA THR A 759 -1.53 -9.45 -27.98
C THR A 759 -1.74 -8.26 -28.91
N ASP A 760 -2.17 -7.13 -28.35
CA ASP A 760 -2.26 -5.86 -29.07
C ASP A 760 -0.87 -5.39 -29.53
N GLY A 761 -0.84 -4.38 -30.39
CA GLY A 761 0.40 -3.80 -30.91
C GLY A 761 1.11 -2.85 -29.95
N SER A 762 0.59 -2.68 -28.74
CA SER A 762 1.19 -1.82 -27.73
C SER A 762 2.10 -2.62 -26.80
N PHE A 763 3.41 -2.53 -27.03
CA PHE A 763 4.30 -2.52 -25.88
C PHE A 763 4.03 -1.26 -25.06
N ALA A 764 4.12 -1.35 -23.75
CA ALA A 764 4.74 -0.25 -23.01
C ALA A 764 6.16 -0.09 -23.60
N ALA A 765 6.35 0.87 -24.50
CA ALA A 765 7.43 0.92 -25.48
C ALA A 765 8.85 0.69 -24.88
N GLY A 766 9.42 -0.50 -25.09
CA GLY A 766 10.76 -0.86 -24.63
C GLY A 766 11.51 -1.81 -25.58
N PRO A 767 12.86 -1.82 -25.56
CA PRO A 767 13.69 -2.78 -26.29
C PRO A 767 13.55 -4.21 -25.74
N VAL A 768 13.85 -5.24 -26.55
CA VAL A 768 13.96 -6.65 -26.11
C VAL A 768 15.39 -7.03 -25.68
N GLY A 769 16.35 -6.12 -25.90
CA GLY A 769 17.69 -6.16 -25.33
C GLY A 769 18.28 -4.75 -25.31
N GLU A 770 18.85 -4.32 -24.17
CA GLU A 770 19.45 -2.99 -24.02
C GLU A 770 20.73 -3.04 -23.17
N TRP A 771 21.85 -2.59 -23.74
CA TRP A 771 23.15 -2.55 -23.08
C TRP A 771 23.75 -1.14 -23.16
N ILE A 772 23.94 -0.48 -22.01
CA ILE A 772 24.28 0.96 -21.92
C ILE A 772 25.77 1.23 -21.58
N GLY A 773 26.58 0.18 -21.43
CA GLY A 773 28.05 0.28 -21.39
C GLY A 773 28.64 1.19 -20.30
N ASN A 774 27.85 1.56 -19.29
CA ASN A 774 28.17 2.57 -18.28
C ASN A 774 28.54 1.97 -16.92
N GLU A 775 28.66 0.64 -16.81
CA GLU A 775 29.15 0.00 -15.59
C GLU A 775 30.63 0.30 -15.39
N LEU A 776 31.02 0.63 -14.15
CA LEU A 776 32.35 1.15 -13.83
C LEU A 776 33.41 0.06 -13.63
N SER A 777 33.01 -1.21 -13.51
CA SER A 777 33.93 -2.35 -13.35
C SER A 777 33.25 -3.68 -13.71
N GLY A 778 34.05 -4.76 -13.79
CA GLY A 778 33.57 -6.11 -14.08
C GLY A 778 33.59 -6.49 -15.57
N ASN A 779 33.44 -7.79 -15.84
CA ASN A 779 33.46 -8.39 -17.18
C ASN A 779 32.05 -8.67 -17.74
N THR A 780 31.01 -8.14 -17.11
CA THR A 780 29.62 -8.28 -17.55
C THR A 780 29.06 -6.93 -17.96
N VAL A 781 28.31 -6.85 -19.05
CA VAL A 781 27.41 -5.73 -19.38
C VAL A 781 25.98 -6.21 -19.19
N TYR A 782 25.20 -5.47 -18.42
CA TYR A 782 23.86 -5.92 -18.02
C TYR A 782 22.81 -5.53 -19.06
N ASP A 783 21.87 -6.45 -19.29
CA ASP A 783 20.68 -6.16 -20.08
C ASP A 783 19.66 -5.40 -19.23
N SER A 784 19.42 -4.15 -19.59
CA SER A 784 18.51 -3.23 -18.91
C SER A 784 17.07 -3.33 -19.41
N SER A 785 16.79 -4.17 -20.42
CA SER A 785 15.44 -4.37 -20.97
C SER A 785 14.53 -5.24 -20.10
N GLY A 786 15.09 -5.91 -19.08
CA GLY A 786 14.38 -6.88 -18.25
C GLY A 786 14.46 -8.34 -18.74
N GLY A 787 15.08 -8.59 -19.91
CA GLY A 787 15.23 -9.92 -20.49
C GLY A 787 16.38 -10.78 -19.93
N LEU A 788 17.21 -10.23 -19.03
CA LEU A 788 18.38 -10.88 -18.42
C LEU A 788 19.42 -11.40 -19.45
N ASN A 789 19.48 -10.82 -20.65
CA ASN A 789 20.40 -11.19 -21.74
C ASN A 789 21.81 -10.58 -21.55
N ASN A 790 22.43 -10.82 -20.40
CA ASN A 790 23.70 -10.19 -20.03
C ASN A 790 24.86 -10.59 -20.96
N GLY A 791 25.72 -9.63 -21.30
CA GLY A 791 26.87 -9.83 -22.14
C GLY A 791 28.17 -10.06 -21.37
N THR A 792 29.03 -10.96 -21.84
CA THR A 792 30.38 -11.16 -21.28
C THR A 792 31.43 -10.47 -22.15
N LEU A 793 32.24 -9.61 -21.53
CA LEU A 793 33.30 -8.83 -22.18
C LEU A 793 34.55 -9.69 -22.40
N SER A 794 35.20 -9.51 -23.55
CA SER A 794 36.51 -10.08 -23.88
C SER A 794 37.39 -9.01 -24.52
N ASN A 795 38.51 -8.68 -23.89
CA ASN A 795 39.46 -7.63 -24.33
C ASN A 795 38.82 -6.25 -24.60
N VAL A 796 37.65 -5.96 -24.00
CA VAL A 796 36.98 -4.66 -24.06
C VAL A 796 37.43 -3.83 -22.87
N THR A 797 37.80 -2.57 -23.11
CA THR A 797 38.12 -1.61 -22.03
C THR A 797 36.89 -0.75 -21.75
N ARG A 798 36.59 -0.47 -20.49
CA ARG A 798 35.48 0.43 -20.10
C ARG A 798 35.98 1.88 -20.00
N SER A 799 35.24 2.83 -20.58
CA SER A 799 35.36 4.27 -20.27
C SER A 799 34.21 4.70 -19.34
N ASN A 800 34.21 5.97 -18.90
CA ASN A 800 33.18 6.49 -18.00
C ASN A 800 31.74 6.42 -18.56
N ASP A 801 31.58 6.21 -19.87
CA ASP A 801 30.30 6.28 -20.57
C ASP A 801 30.18 5.34 -21.80
N ALA A 802 31.13 4.43 -22.03
CA ALA A 802 31.12 3.54 -23.20
C ALA A 802 32.04 2.31 -23.05
N LEU A 803 31.83 1.33 -23.93
CA LEU A 803 32.75 0.21 -24.17
C LEU A 803 33.72 0.55 -25.30
N VAL A 804 35.02 0.32 -25.09
CA VAL A 804 36.11 0.61 -26.03
C VAL A 804 36.65 -0.68 -26.64
N PHE A 805 36.59 -0.76 -27.97
CA PHE A 805 36.99 -1.91 -28.78
C PHE A 805 38.27 -1.58 -29.56
N ASN A 806 39.23 -2.50 -29.51
CA ASN A 806 40.59 -2.29 -30.02
C ASN A 806 40.77 -2.58 -31.52
N GLY A 807 39.74 -3.06 -32.21
CA GLY A 807 39.81 -3.41 -33.64
C GLY A 807 40.61 -4.68 -33.98
N THR A 808 41.01 -5.48 -32.99
CA THR A 808 41.82 -6.70 -33.23
C THR A 808 41.33 -7.95 -32.49
N ASN A 809 40.80 -7.83 -31.26
CA ASN A 809 40.30 -8.98 -30.49
C ASN A 809 39.26 -8.63 -29.41
N SER A 810 38.72 -7.40 -29.39
CA SER A 810 37.67 -6.98 -28.46
C SER A 810 36.29 -7.46 -28.89
N SER A 811 35.50 -8.03 -27.98
CA SER A 811 34.11 -8.41 -28.23
C SER A 811 33.29 -8.47 -26.95
N VAL A 812 31.97 -8.38 -27.09
CA VAL A 812 31.01 -8.79 -26.06
C VAL A 812 30.18 -9.94 -26.61
N ASN A 813 30.15 -11.06 -25.89
CA ASN A 813 29.32 -12.22 -26.25
C ASN A 813 28.01 -12.16 -25.45
N LEU A 814 26.88 -12.09 -26.15
CA LEU A 814 25.53 -12.05 -25.56
C LEU A 814 24.88 -13.45 -25.49
N GLY A 815 25.59 -14.48 -25.95
CA GLY A 815 25.05 -15.83 -26.10
C GLY A 815 24.03 -15.91 -27.22
N ASN A 816 23.19 -16.94 -27.18
CA ASN A 816 22.08 -17.15 -28.13
C ASN A 816 20.74 -17.22 -27.38
N PRO A 817 20.27 -16.10 -26.78
CA PRO A 817 19.04 -16.11 -26.00
C PRO A 817 17.81 -16.25 -26.90
N SER A 818 16.85 -17.10 -26.49
CA SER A 818 15.61 -17.33 -27.24
C SER A 818 14.81 -16.05 -27.47
N ALA A 819 14.81 -15.12 -26.52
CA ALA A 819 14.12 -13.83 -26.63
C ALA A 819 14.64 -12.93 -27.77
N LEU A 820 15.86 -13.17 -28.27
CA LEU A 820 16.45 -12.44 -29.40
C LEU A 820 16.43 -13.24 -30.72
N ASN A 821 15.81 -14.42 -30.73
CA ASN A 821 15.71 -15.31 -31.89
C ASN A 821 14.35 -15.18 -32.57
N PHE A 822 14.13 -14.05 -33.24
CA PHE A 822 12.89 -13.74 -33.94
C PHE A 822 13.13 -13.48 -35.43
N THR A 823 12.07 -13.61 -36.24
CA THR A 823 12.12 -13.37 -37.70
C THR A 823 11.18 -12.23 -38.11
N GLY A 824 11.38 -11.70 -39.30
CA GLY A 824 10.56 -10.61 -39.82
C GLY A 824 11.03 -9.24 -39.34
N LYS A 825 10.19 -8.52 -38.59
CA LYS A 825 10.45 -7.11 -38.24
C LYS A 825 11.55 -6.99 -37.19
N ILE A 826 12.38 -5.95 -37.31
CA ILE A 826 13.47 -5.70 -36.37
C ILE A 826 13.86 -4.23 -36.36
N THR A 827 14.38 -3.79 -35.22
CA THR A 827 15.24 -2.60 -35.12
C THR A 827 16.51 -2.94 -34.37
N MET A 828 17.65 -2.59 -34.93
CA MET A 828 18.94 -2.59 -34.22
C MET A 828 19.44 -1.15 -34.17
N SER A 829 19.77 -0.64 -33.00
CA SER A 829 20.35 0.70 -32.87
C SER A 829 21.58 0.71 -31.97
N ALA A 830 22.49 1.65 -32.25
CA ALA A 830 23.68 1.86 -31.44
C ALA A 830 24.14 3.31 -31.45
N TRP A 831 24.71 3.74 -30.32
CA TRP A 831 25.58 4.91 -30.28
C TRP A 831 27.02 4.45 -30.47
N ILE A 832 27.67 4.90 -31.54
CA ILE A 832 29.02 4.47 -31.93
C ILE A 832 29.95 5.68 -32.15
N LYS A 833 31.25 5.49 -31.88
CA LYS A 833 32.32 6.44 -32.17
C LYS A 833 33.49 5.68 -32.82
N PRO A 834 33.51 5.53 -34.15
CA PRO A 834 34.48 4.66 -34.82
C PRO A 834 35.86 5.33 -34.86
N SER A 835 36.91 4.62 -34.43
CA SER A 835 38.31 5.05 -34.60
C SER A 835 38.92 4.58 -35.92
N SER A 836 38.26 3.64 -36.60
CA SER A 836 38.51 3.28 -38.00
C SER A 836 37.19 3.11 -38.74
N ILE A 837 37.17 3.56 -40.00
CA ILE A 837 36.09 3.30 -40.96
C ILE A 837 36.61 2.57 -42.21
N THR A 838 37.87 2.14 -42.19
CA THR A 838 38.51 1.34 -43.25
C THR A 838 38.58 -0.11 -42.78
N GLY A 839 38.24 -1.06 -43.66
CA GLY A 839 38.10 -2.48 -43.30
C GLY A 839 36.70 -2.86 -42.80
N ALA A 840 36.57 -4.07 -42.25
CA ALA A 840 35.32 -4.61 -41.75
C ALA A 840 35.32 -4.68 -40.21
N GLY A 841 34.32 -4.07 -39.58
CA GLY A 841 34.16 -4.02 -38.12
C GLY A 841 32.69 -4.14 -37.70
N ALA A 842 32.37 -5.21 -36.97
CA ALA A 842 31.01 -5.53 -36.56
C ALA A 842 30.55 -4.70 -35.35
N ILE A 843 29.47 -3.93 -35.48
CA ILE A 843 28.89 -3.17 -34.36
C ILE A 843 28.00 -4.10 -33.55
N LEU A 844 27.05 -4.74 -34.21
CA LEU A 844 26.17 -5.76 -33.66
C LEU A 844 25.98 -6.86 -34.71
N TYR A 845 26.18 -8.12 -34.29
CA TYR A 845 26.17 -9.27 -35.18
C TYR A 845 25.43 -10.44 -34.55
N HIS A 846 24.72 -11.22 -35.37
CA HIS A 846 24.16 -12.52 -35.00
C HIS A 846 24.56 -13.50 -36.10
N GLN A 847 25.28 -14.57 -35.78
CA GLN A 847 25.84 -15.44 -36.82
C GLN A 847 25.93 -16.89 -36.41
N GLN A 848 25.42 -17.76 -37.28
CA GLN A 848 25.66 -19.19 -37.23
C GLN A 848 26.88 -19.54 -38.11
N THR A 849 27.74 -20.45 -37.64
CA THR A 849 29.05 -20.73 -38.23
C THR A 849 29.11 -21.98 -39.10
N SER A 850 27.98 -22.61 -39.37
CA SER A 850 27.84 -23.86 -40.13
C SER A 850 26.51 -23.90 -40.88
N GLY A 851 26.40 -24.74 -41.92
CA GLY A 851 25.17 -24.89 -42.72
C GLY A 851 24.96 -23.74 -43.70
N ASP A 852 23.71 -23.23 -43.79
CA ASP A 852 23.32 -22.13 -44.70
C ASP A 852 23.89 -20.76 -44.33
N PHE A 853 24.65 -20.69 -43.23
CA PHE A 853 25.36 -19.51 -42.78
C PHE A 853 24.49 -18.25 -42.56
N PRO A 854 23.31 -18.36 -41.90
CA PRO A 854 22.41 -17.24 -41.71
C PRO A 854 22.98 -16.21 -40.73
N GLN A 855 22.76 -14.92 -41.03
CA GLN A 855 23.33 -13.79 -40.29
C GLN A 855 22.39 -12.59 -40.19
N MET A 856 22.47 -11.89 -39.06
CA MET A 856 22.01 -10.51 -38.90
C MET A 856 23.19 -9.59 -38.67
N VAL A 857 23.22 -8.49 -39.41
CA VAL A 857 24.40 -7.63 -39.48
C VAL A 857 24.03 -6.17 -39.29
N LEU A 858 24.75 -5.48 -38.41
CA LEU A 858 24.98 -4.04 -38.45
C LEU A 858 26.48 -3.80 -38.29
N ARG A 859 27.14 -3.32 -39.35
CA ARG A 859 28.61 -3.21 -39.38
C ARG A 859 29.10 -2.03 -40.21
N ILE A 860 30.39 -1.73 -40.04
CA ILE A 860 31.15 -0.93 -40.99
C ILE A 860 31.93 -1.88 -41.91
N ASN A 861 31.87 -1.67 -43.22
CA ASN A 861 32.58 -2.46 -44.23
C ASN A 861 33.05 -1.57 -45.37
N GLY A 862 34.37 -1.41 -45.55
CA GLY A 862 34.93 -0.68 -46.69
C GLY A 862 34.43 0.76 -46.82
N SER A 863 34.40 1.50 -45.70
CA SER A 863 33.85 2.88 -45.59
C SER A 863 32.35 3.01 -45.85
N THR A 864 31.60 1.92 -45.73
CA THR A 864 30.13 1.95 -45.70
C THR A 864 29.63 1.45 -44.35
N LEU A 865 28.57 2.07 -43.81
CA LEU A 865 27.76 1.47 -42.78
C LEU A 865 26.67 0.66 -43.48
N GLU A 866 26.58 -0.62 -43.16
CA GLU A 866 25.62 -1.52 -43.79
C GLU A 866 24.96 -2.43 -42.75
N GLY A 867 23.76 -2.88 -43.08
CA GLY A 867 23.10 -3.90 -42.29
C GLY A 867 21.90 -4.54 -42.97
N GLY A 868 21.53 -5.72 -42.48
CA GLY A 868 20.42 -6.52 -42.98
C GLY A 868 20.64 -8.02 -42.71
N SER A 869 19.97 -8.87 -43.47
CA SER A 869 20.09 -10.33 -43.42
C SER A 869 20.96 -10.91 -44.55
N TYR A 870 21.61 -12.03 -44.27
CA TYR A 870 22.33 -12.81 -45.28
C TYR A 870 22.25 -14.31 -44.97
N SER A 871 22.10 -15.14 -46.00
CA SER A 871 22.43 -16.57 -45.96
C SER A 871 22.97 -17.02 -47.32
N ILE A 872 23.55 -18.23 -47.40
CA ILE A 872 24.04 -18.79 -48.67
C ILE A 872 22.88 -18.99 -49.65
N SER A 873 21.73 -19.47 -49.17
CA SER A 873 20.56 -19.76 -49.99
C SER A 873 19.78 -18.50 -50.41
N SER A 874 19.72 -17.46 -49.58
CA SER A 874 18.95 -16.25 -49.87
C SER A 874 19.78 -15.13 -50.49
N GLY A 875 21.10 -15.15 -50.29
CA GLY A 875 21.98 -14.07 -50.70
C GLY A 875 21.95 -12.88 -49.73
N THR A 876 22.41 -11.70 -50.18
CA THR A 876 22.56 -10.50 -49.36
C THR A 876 21.34 -9.59 -49.47
N HIS A 877 20.73 -9.26 -48.32
CA HIS A 877 19.55 -8.39 -48.20
C HIS A 877 19.87 -7.17 -47.35
N PHE A 878 20.85 -6.38 -47.79
CA PHE A 878 21.37 -5.25 -47.00
C PHE A 878 20.86 -3.91 -47.53
N VAL A 879 20.84 -2.93 -46.63
CA VAL A 879 20.85 -1.51 -46.95
C VAL A 879 22.14 -0.92 -46.42
N SER A 880 22.72 0.02 -47.15
CA SER A 880 23.98 0.67 -46.77
C SER A 880 23.95 2.17 -47.01
N MET A 881 24.85 2.88 -46.34
CA MET A 881 25.15 4.28 -46.58
C MET A 881 26.67 4.52 -46.47
N PRO A 882 27.23 5.50 -47.22
CA PRO A 882 28.64 5.83 -47.11
C PRO A 882 28.97 6.50 -45.76
N LEU A 883 30.11 6.15 -45.19
CA LEU A 883 30.77 6.89 -44.11
C LEU A 883 31.89 7.74 -44.70
N THR A 884 32.13 8.89 -44.09
CA THR A 884 33.15 9.85 -44.53
C THR A 884 34.21 10.02 -43.47
N SER A 885 35.35 10.64 -43.80
CA SER A 885 36.38 10.98 -42.82
C SER A 885 35.87 11.85 -41.67
N GLY A 886 34.77 12.60 -41.88
CA GLY A 886 34.11 13.39 -40.84
C GLY A 886 33.36 12.56 -39.78
N ASP A 887 33.20 11.25 -40.00
CA ASP A 887 32.57 10.33 -39.05
C ASP A 887 33.58 9.65 -38.12
N LEU A 888 34.89 9.79 -38.38
CA LEU A 888 35.94 9.24 -37.52
C LEU A 888 36.02 9.99 -36.21
N ASN A 889 36.06 9.24 -35.11
CA ASN A 889 36.17 9.74 -33.74
C ASN A 889 35.05 10.74 -33.37
N VAL A 890 33.90 10.65 -34.02
CA VAL A 890 32.70 11.43 -33.71
C VAL A 890 31.60 10.49 -33.26
N TRP A 891 30.89 10.85 -32.18
CA TRP A 891 29.70 10.09 -31.75
C TRP A 891 28.61 10.23 -32.80
N MET A 892 28.07 9.09 -33.21
CA MET A 892 26.92 9.03 -34.10
C MET A 892 25.94 7.97 -33.61
N HIS A 893 24.66 8.26 -33.79
CA HIS A 893 23.61 7.27 -33.62
C HIS A 893 23.37 6.60 -34.96
N VAL A 894 23.34 5.27 -34.94
CA VAL A 894 23.05 4.45 -36.10
C VAL A 894 21.89 3.53 -35.79
N ALA A 895 20.96 3.38 -36.73
CA ALA A 895 19.89 2.42 -36.59
C ALA A 895 19.56 1.73 -37.91
N LEU A 896 19.19 0.47 -37.83
CA LEU A 896 18.72 -0.36 -38.93
C LEU A 896 17.32 -0.86 -38.58
N THR A 897 16.33 -0.61 -39.44
CA THR A 897 14.96 -1.08 -39.24
C THR A 897 14.46 -1.88 -40.44
N TYR A 898 13.65 -2.91 -40.18
CA TYR A 898 12.91 -3.64 -41.19
C TYR A 898 11.45 -3.74 -40.79
N ASP A 899 10.55 -3.15 -41.58
CA ASP A 899 9.12 -3.03 -41.26
C ASP A 899 8.24 -4.16 -41.83
N GLY A 900 8.85 -5.15 -42.48
CA GLY A 900 8.13 -6.17 -43.24
C GLY A 900 8.15 -5.93 -44.75
N THR A 901 8.61 -4.75 -45.20
CA THR A 901 8.59 -4.36 -46.61
C THR A 901 9.91 -3.76 -47.11
N ALA A 902 10.66 -3.10 -46.23
CA ALA A 902 11.91 -2.48 -46.59
C ALA A 902 12.87 -2.38 -45.40
N TRP A 903 14.16 -2.61 -45.69
CA TRP A 903 15.24 -2.22 -44.80
C TRP A 903 15.48 -0.71 -44.89
N ARG A 904 15.70 -0.07 -43.75
CA ARG A 904 16.01 1.35 -43.64
C ARG A 904 17.20 1.54 -42.71
N ILE A 905 18.16 2.35 -43.14
CA ILE A 905 19.31 2.71 -42.32
C ILE A 905 19.26 4.19 -42.00
N TYR A 906 19.47 4.51 -40.73
CA TYR A 906 19.41 5.85 -40.18
C TYR A 906 20.78 6.23 -39.64
N LYS A 907 21.14 7.49 -39.86
CA LYS A 907 22.31 8.14 -39.27
C LYS A 907 21.82 9.37 -38.53
N ASN A 908 22.16 9.46 -37.26
CA ASN A 908 21.74 10.53 -36.38
C ASN A 908 20.24 10.82 -36.47
N GLY A 909 19.42 9.77 -36.30
CA GLY A 909 17.97 9.89 -36.25
C GLY A 909 17.29 10.19 -37.60
N VAL A 910 18.08 10.45 -38.66
CA VAL A 910 17.61 10.77 -40.00
C VAL A 910 17.77 9.56 -40.91
N LEU A 911 16.74 9.28 -41.72
CA LEU A 911 16.78 8.21 -42.72
C LEU A 911 17.89 8.51 -43.74
N ALA A 912 18.90 7.65 -43.80
CA ALA A 912 20.04 7.80 -44.70
C ALA A 912 19.82 7.03 -46.01
N ASN A 913 19.26 5.82 -45.95
CA ASN A 913 18.93 5.02 -47.13
C ASN A 913 17.85 3.97 -46.84
N SER A 914 17.24 3.43 -47.89
CA SER A 914 16.28 2.33 -47.81
C SER A 914 16.43 1.34 -48.97
N SER A 915 16.12 0.07 -48.72
CA SER A 915 16.06 -1.00 -49.72
C SER A 915 14.73 -1.74 -49.59
N THR A 916 14.00 -1.93 -50.69
CA THR A 916 12.69 -2.63 -50.73
C THR A 916 12.84 -4.15 -50.80
N ASP A 917 13.89 -4.68 -50.17
CA ASP A 917 14.11 -6.11 -50.08
C ASP A 917 13.01 -6.77 -49.22
N ALA A 918 12.53 -7.94 -49.64
CA ALA A 918 11.43 -8.65 -48.99
C ALA A 918 11.87 -9.51 -47.79
N GLN A 919 13.18 -9.62 -47.55
CA GLN A 919 13.73 -10.49 -46.51
C GLN A 919 14.18 -9.70 -45.28
N GLY A 920 13.47 -9.86 -44.17
CA GLY A 920 13.76 -9.22 -42.88
C GLY A 920 14.74 -9.99 -42.01
N ALA A 921 14.50 -9.95 -40.69
CA ALA A 921 15.21 -10.80 -39.77
C ALA A 921 14.97 -12.28 -40.07
N ILE A 922 16.04 -13.07 -40.02
CA ILE A 922 16.04 -14.50 -40.36
C ILE A 922 16.47 -15.33 -39.15
N THR A 923 16.10 -16.61 -39.14
CA THR A 923 16.52 -17.53 -38.08
C THR A 923 18.02 -17.73 -38.12
N VAL A 924 18.69 -17.44 -37.01
CA VAL A 924 20.13 -17.65 -36.84
C VAL A 924 20.33 -18.44 -35.55
N SER A 925 20.94 -19.63 -35.63
CA SER A 925 21.15 -20.50 -34.47
C SER A 925 22.53 -20.33 -33.82
N GLY A 926 23.12 -19.14 -33.92
CA GLY A 926 24.44 -18.82 -33.37
C GLY A 926 24.38 -17.65 -32.38
N ASN A 927 25.52 -17.21 -31.85
CA ASN A 927 25.52 -16.17 -30.83
C ASN A 927 25.26 -14.78 -31.39
N TRP A 928 24.71 -13.90 -30.55
CA TRP A 928 24.78 -12.46 -30.71
C TRP A 928 26.11 -11.93 -30.12
N THR A 929 26.74 -11.00 -30.83
CA THR A 929 27.99 -10.37 -30.42
C THR A 929 27.96 -8.87 -30.69
N ILE A 930 28.51 -8.08 -29.75
CA ILE A 930 28.78 -6.64 -29.93
C ILE A 930 30.28 -6.47 -30.17
N GLY A 931 30.64 -5.67 -31.19
CA GLY A 931 32.03 -5.30 -31.46
C GLY A 931 32.86 -6.34 -32.22
N ALA A 932 32.33 -7.53 -32.52
CA ALA A 932 32.99 -8.55 -33.34
C ALA A 932 31.97 -9.47 -34.03
N THR A 933 32.40 -10.17 -35.08
CA THR A 933 31.71 -11.36 -35.60
C THR A 933 31.86 -12.56 -34.67
N ALA A 934 31.03 -13.59 -34.84
CA ALA A 934 31.13 -14.81 -34.05
C ALA A 934 32.45 -15.59 -34.28
N TYR A 935 33.10 -15.40 -35.44
CA TYR A 935 34.41 -15.96 -35.75
C TYR A 935 35.58 -15.20 -35.12
N GLY A 936 35.37 -13.96 -34.70
CA GLY A 936 36.47 -13.08 -34.33
C GLY A 936 37.41 -12.81 -35.51
N ASP A 937 36.86 -12.48 -36.67
CA ASP A 937 37.60 -12.11 -37.88
C ASP A 937 37.31 -10.67 -38.36
N GLN A 938 36.21 -10.06 -37.90
CA GLN A 938 35.88 -8.65 -38.14
C GLN A 938 35.64 -7.96 -36.81
N TYR A 939 36.57 -7.11 -36.40
CA TYR A 939 36.54 -6.42 -35.10
C TYR A 939 36.27 -4.94 -35.28
N TYR A 940 35.32 -4.43 -34.50
CA TYR A 940 35.06 -3.01 -34.43
C TYR A 940 36.21 -2.28 -33.73
N SER A 941 36.63 -1.16 -34.31
CA SER A 941 37.63 -0.27 -33.74
C SER A 941 36.94 1.04 -33.36
N GLY A 942 36.81 1.31 -32.07
CA GLY A 942 36.18 2.52 -31.56
C GLY A 942 35.38 2.30 -30.28
N SER A 943 34.57 3.27 -29.91
CA SER A 943 33.69 3.19 -28.74
C SER A 943 32.25 2.88 -29.13
N ILE A 944 31.54 2.12 -28.29
CA ILE A 944 30.09 1.89 -28.38
C ILE A 944 29.50 2.22 -27.01
N LYS A 945 28.57 3.18 -26.98
CA LYS A 945 27.94 3.66 -25.73
C LYS A 945 26.69 2.87 -25.39
N ALA A 946 25.83 2.64 -26.38
CA ALA A 946 24.61 1.88 -26.17
C ALA A 946 24.31 1.01 -27.37
N VAL A 947 23.75 -0.17 -27.14
CA VAL A 947 23.19 -1.06 -28.16
C VAL A 947 21.79 -1.47 -27.74
N LYS A 948 20.84 -1.41 -28.68
CA LYS A 948 19.46 -1.84 -28.46
C LYS A 948 18.96 -2.71 -29.60
N ILE A 949 18.17 -3.71 -29.23
CA ILE A 949 17.46 -4.58 -30.17
C ILE A 949 15.98 -4.50 -29.85
N PHE A 950 15.17 -4.31 -30.89
CA PHE A 950 13.73 -4.40 -30.84
C PHE A 950 13.28 -5.48 -31.81
N ASN A 951 12.33 -6.31 -31.40
CA ASN A 951 11.61 -7.23 -32.29
C ASN A 951 10.50 -6.51 -33.10
N THR A 952 10.55 -5.18 -33.16
CA THR A 952 9.64 -4.32 -33.92
C THR A 952 10.43 -3.35 -34.77
N ALA A 953 9.81 -2.84 -35.83
CA ALA A 953 10.38 -1.80 -36.66
C ALA A 953 10.00 -0.42 -36.12
N LEU A 954 10.96 0.30 -35.58
CA LEU A 954 10.77 1.69 -35.20
C LEU A 954 10.66 2.54 -36.48
N ASN A 955 9.69 3.45 -36.49
CA ASN A 955 9.56 4.44 -37.58
C ASN A 955 10.56 5.60 -37.37
N GLY A 956 10.74 6.45 -38.38
CA GLY A 956 11.71 7.56 -38.32
C GLY A 956 11.52 8.51 -37.14
N THR A 957 10.29 8.74 -36.68
CA THR A 957 10.02 9.54 -35.47
C THR A 957 10.46 8.82 -34.21
N ALA A 958 10.16 7.53 -34.07
CA ALA A 958 10.59 6.72 -32.95
C ALA A 958 12.12 6.56 -32.90
N ILE A 959 12.77 6.41 -34.07
CA ILE A 959 14.25 6.44 -34.19
C ILE A 959 14.81 7.82 -33.83
N GLY A 960 14.14 8.89 -34.24
CA GLY A 960 14.48 10.25 -33.86
C GLY A 960 14.34 10.51 -32.36
N ASN A 961 13.35 9.89 -31.69
CA ASN A 961 13.14 9.97 -30.24
C ASN A 961 14.10 9.05 -29.46
N GLU A 962 14.43 7.89 -30.03
CA GLU A 962 15.41 6.96 -29.46
C GLU A 962 16.83 7.55 -29.52
N MET A 963 17.17 8.23 -30.63
CA MET A 963 18.38 9.05 -30.72
C MET A 963 18.29 10.26 -29.80
N ASN A 964 17.33 11.17 -30.05
CA ASN A 964 17.15 12.38 -29.28
C ASN A 964 16.34 12.06 -28.03
N LYS A 965 16.91 11.34 -27.06
CA LYS A 965 16.55 11.63 -25.67
C LYS A 965 16.70 13.14 -25.54
N ALA A 966 15.59 13.86 -25.41
CA ALA A 966 15.44 15.22 -25.92
C ALA A 966 16.19 16.33 -25.11
N GLU A 967 17.16 15.91 -24.30
CA GLU A 967 18.11 16.65 -23.49
C GLU A 967 19.33 17.03 -24.33
N ARG A 968 19.62 18.33 -24.43
CA ARG A 968 20.73 18.91 -25.23
C ARG A 968 22.00 19.16 -24.43
N GLY A 969 21.88 19.21 -23.12
CA GLY A 969 22.99 19.26 -22.18
C GLY A 969 22.50 18.81 -20.82
N HIS A 970 23.29 17.97 -20.15
CA HIS A 970 23.01 17.49 -18.81
C HIS A 970 24.30 17.45 -18.02
N TRP A 971 24.41 18.29 -17.01
CA TRP A 971 25.54 18.34 -16.11
C TRP A 971 25.08 17.92 -14.73
N VAL A 972 25.31 16.65 -14.39
CA VAL A 972 25.02 16.13 -13.05
C VAL A 972 25.83 16.89 -11.99
N LEU A 973 27.01 17.40 -12.35
CA LEU A 973 27.95 18.07 -11.45
C LEU A 973 28.37 17.15 -10.29
N GLY A 974 28.56 15.87 -10.59
CA GLY A 974 28.85 14.79 -9.65
C GLY A 974 30.31 14.32 -9.64
N GLU A 975 31.20 14.98 -10.37
CA GLU A 975 32.58 14.55 -10.61
C GLU A 975 33.46 14.53 -9.35
N GLY A 976 33.15 15.37 -8.38
CA GLY A 976 33.78 15.38 -7.05
C GLY A 976 35.22 15.92 -7.00
N THR A 977 35.93 15.99 -8.13
CA THR A 977 37.29 16.53 -8.26
C THR A 977 37.56 17.06 -9.67
N GLY A 978 38.64 17.84 -9.84
CA GLY A 978 39.09 18.34 -11.14
C GLY A 978 38.42 19.65 -11.59
N THR A 979 38.66 20.04 -12.84
CA THR A 979 38.19 21.32 -13.43
C THR A 979 37.19 21.13 -14.56
N THR A 980 36.56 19.96 -14.66
CA THR A 980 35.68 19.58 -15.77
C THR A 980 34.28 19.26 -15.24
N ALA A 981 33.25 19.84 -15.86
CA ALA A 981 31.86 19.47 -15.66
C ALA A 981 31.37 18.69 -16.89
N ASN A 982 31.23 17.36 -16.77
CA ASN A 982 30.93 16.52 -17.93
C ASN A 982 29.47 16.65 -18.34
N ASP A 983 29.24 16.66 -19.66
CA ASP A 983 27.91 16.56 -20.23
C ASP A 983 27.50 15.08 -20.37
N THR A 984 26.61 14.61 -19.47
CA THR A 984 26.09 13.25 -19.43
C THR A 984 25.00 12.98 -20.47
N SER A 985 24.47 14.03 -21.12
CA SER A 985 23.46 13.86 -22.19
C SER A 985 24.05 13.16 -23.42
N GLY A 986 25.38 13.17 -23.56
CA GLY A 986 26.08 12.61 -24.71
C GLY A 986 26.23 13.56 -25.90
N ASN A 987 25.83 14.83 -25.76
CA ASN A 987 25.91 15.84 -26.83
C ASN A 987 27.23 16.62 -26.85
N GLY A 988 28.13 16.37 -25.90
CA GLY A 988 29.51 16.87 -25.91
C GLY A 988 29.67 18.33 -25.47
N SER A 989 28.70 18.87 -24.71
CA SER A 989 28.76 20.24 -24.15
C SER A 989 29.53 20.29 -22.82
N THR A 990 30.69 19.63 -22.74
CA THR A 990 31.49 19.57 -21.51
C THR A 990 31.96 20.96 -21.06
N GLY A 991 31.70 21.30 -19.80
CA GLY A 991 32.04 22.59 -19.21
C GLY A 991 33.39 22.62 -18.51
N THR A 992 33.96 23.83 -18.40
CA THR A 992 35.17 24.08 -17.58
C THR A 992 34.79 24.77 -16.28
N VAL A 993 35.12 24.15 -15.15
CA VAL A 993 34.90 24.68 -13.81
C VAL A 993 35.98 25.70 -13.48
N ASN A 994 35.58 26.94 -13.20
CA ASN A 994 36.47 28.05 -12.86
C ASN A 994 36.17 28.52 -11.43
N GLY A 995 37.08 28.20 -10.50
CA GLY A 995 37.03 28.64 -9.09
C GLY A 995 35.98 27.95 -8.21
N ALA A 996 34.94 27.34 -8.77
CA ALA A 996 33.96 26.55 -8.00
C ALA A 996 34.59 25.26 -7.45
N SER A 997 34.24 24.91 -6.22
CA SER A 997 34.74 23.71 -5.55
C SER A 997 33.68 22.62 -5.51
N TRP A 998 34.10 21.38 -5.67
CA TRP A 998 33.24 20.21 -5.45
C TRP A 998 32.95 20.03 -3.97
N VAL A 999 31.68 19.88 -3.64
CA VAL A 999 31.18 19.65 -2.27
C VAL A 999 30.13 18.57 -2.29
N THR A 1000 29.79 18.00 -1.13
CA THR A 1000 28.65 17.08 -1.03
C THR A 1000 27.37 17.79 -1.47
N GLY A 1001 26.71 17.22 -2.47
CA GLY A 1001 25.53 17.79 -3.13
C GLY A 1001 24.21 17.19 -2.61
N ARG A 1002 23.13 17.39 -3.39
CA ARG A 1002 21.82 16.76 -3.13
C ARG A 1002 21.90 15.23 -3.22
N SER A 1003 22.63 14.72 -4.20
CA SER A 1003 22.94 13.30 -4.40
C SER A 1003 24.36 13.20 -4.98
N GLY A 1004 25.28 12.55 -4.26
CA GLY A 1004 26.70 12.57 -4.61
C GLY A 1004 27.34 13.96 -4.36
N TYR A 1005 27.94 14.54 -5.41
CA TYR A 1005 28.61 15.85 -5.36
C TYR A 1005 27.77 16.94 -6.04
N ALA A 1006 28.11 18.20 -5.76
CA ALA A 1006 27.62 19.41 -6.42
C ALA A 1006 28.76 20.44 -6.52
N LEU A 1007 28.57 21.51 -7.30
CA LEU A 1007 29.49 22.63 -7.33
C LEU A 1007 29.06 23.75 -6.38
N GLN A 1008 30.00 24.24 -5.58
CA GLN A 1008 29.84 25.39 -4.69
C GLN A 1008 30.32 26.68 -5.38
N PHE A 1009 29.41 27.63 -5.52
CA PHE A 1009 29.65 28.96 -6.08
C PHE A 1009 29.69 30.00 -4.95
N ASN A 1010 30.61 30.97 -5.06
CA ASN A 1010 30.93 31.94 -4.01
C ASN A 1010 30.22 33.30 -4.18
N GLY A 1011 29.44 33.49 -5.24
CA GLY A 1011 28.75 34.76 -5.53
C GLY A 1011 29.65 35.91 -5.99
N THR A 1012 30.94 35.68 -6.30
CA THR A 1012 31.88 36.76 -6.67
C THR A 1012 32.83 36.43 -7.83
N GLY A 1013 33.01 35.16 -8.18
CA GLY A 1013 33.93 34.78 -9.28
C GLY A 1013 33.81 33.35 -9.81
N ASN A 1014 33.00 32.50 -9.18
CA ASN A 1014 32.90 31.08 -9.55
C ASN A 1014 31.89 30.86 -10.68
N TYR A 1015 32.24 30.02 -11.65
CA TYR A 1015 31.33 29.63 -12.74
C TYR A 1015 31.76 28.34 -13.44
N VAL A 1016 30.87 27.78 -14.25
CA VAL A 1016 31.20 26.78 -15.26
C VAL A 1016 31.01 27.39 -16.65
N GLY A 1017 32.09 27.47 -17.42
CA GLY A 1017 32.06 27.97 -18.79
C GLY A 1017 31.73 26.83 -19.74
N LEU A 1018 30.59 26.91 -20.43
CA LEU A 1018 30.18 25.91 -21.44
C LEU A 1018 30.59 26.33 -22.87
N GLY A 1019 31.00 27.59 -23.06
CA GLY A 1019 31.33 28.14 -24.37
C GLY A 1019 30.09 28.31 -25.26
N SER A 1020 30.22 28.20 -26.57
CA SER A 1020 29.10 28.29 -27.53
C SER A 1020 28.91 26.96 -28.28
N PRO A 1021 28.53 25.88 -27.59
CA PRO A 1021 28.40 24.57 -28.22
C PRO A 1021 27.24 24.59 -29.22
N SER A 1022 27.51 24.16 -30.45
CA SER A 1022 26.54 24.18 -31.55
C SER A 1022 25.24 23.41 -31.24
N VAL A 1023 25.31 22.39 -30.38
CA VAL A 1023 24.14 21.62 -29.91
C VAL A 1023 23.20 22.41 -28.99
N LEU A 1024 23.66 23.50 -28.39
CA LEU A 1024 22.84 24.44 -27.62
C LEU A 1024 22.44 25.69 -28.43
N ASN A 1025 22.85 25.77 -29.71
CA ASN A 1025 22.52 26.88 -30.60
C ASN A 1025 21.22 26.60 -31.36
N PHE A 1026 20.08 26.69 -30.67
CA PHE A 1026 18.76 26.44 -31.25
C PHE A 1026 17.78 27.58 -30.99
N SER A 1027 16.67 27.59 -31.74
CA SER A 1027 15.60 28.57 -31.65
C SER A 1027 14.26 27.88 -31.38
N GLY A 1028 13.36 28.55 -30.67
CA GLY A 1028 12.01 28.05 -30.41
C GLY A 1028 11.87 27.48 -29.00
N LYS A 1029 11.25 26.30 -28.86
CA LYS A 1029 10.88 25.74 -27.55
C LYS A 1029 12.11 25.38 -26.72
N ILE A 1030 12.03 25.55 -25.40
CA ILE A 1030 13.16 25.26 -24.50
C ILE A 1030 12.68 24.79 -23.12
N THR A 1031 13.52 24.01 -22.44
CA THR A 1031 13.48 23.88 -20.98
C THR A 1031 14.87 24.05 -20.41
N MET A 1032 15.00 24.84 -19.35
CA MET A 1032 16.20 24.93 -18.51
C MET A 1032 15.84 24.52 -17.10
N SER A 1033 16.63 23.64 -16.47
CA SER A 1033 16.40 23.25 -15.08
C SER A 1033 17.69 23.00 -14.32
N ALA A 1034 17.63 23.12 -13.00
CA ALA A 1034 18.71 22.73 -12.11
C ALA A 1034 18.16 22.50 -10.70
N TRP A 1035 18.86 21.68 -9.92
CA TRP A 1035 18.77 21.78 -8.47
C TRP A 1035 19.69 22.89 -7.99
N ILE A 1036 19.18 23.75 -7.11
CA ILE A 1036 19.94 24.84 -6.51
C ILE A 1036 19.78 24.85 -4.99
N LYS A 1037 20.82 25.29 -4.29
CA LYS A 1037 20.82 25.57 -2.85
C LYS A 1037 21.43 26.96 -2.63
N PRO A 1038 20.65 28.04 -2.78
CA PRO A 1038 21.19 29.40 -2.75
C PRO A 1038 21.60 29.78 -1.32
N SER A 1039 22.81 30.32 -1.16
CA SER A 1039 23.26 30.91 0.11
C SER A 1039 22.96 32.41 0.20
N SER A 1040 22.49 33.03 -0.89
CA SER A 1040 21.97 34.39 -0.93
C SER A 1040 20.85 34.53 -1.96
N ILE A 1041 19.85 35.36 -1.65
CA ILE A 1041 18.71 35.70 -2.52
C ILE A 1041 18.46 37.23 -2.55
N THR A 1042 19.47 38.04 -2.23
CA THR A 1042 19.32 39.51 -2.17
C THR A 1042 20.09 40.23 -3.27
N GLY A 1043 20.94 39.51 -4.02
CA GLY A 1043 21.65 40.01 -5.22
C GLY A 1043 21.18 39.32 -6.50
N THR A 1044 21.91 39.51 -7.60
CA THR A 1044 21.63 38.87 -8.89
C THR A 1044 22.63 37.75 -9.14
N GLY A 1045 22.14 36.52 -9.33
CA GLY A 1045 22.97 35.33 -9.52
C GLY A 1045 22.40 34.39 -10.57
N ALA A 1046 23.15 34.17 -11.65
CA ALA A 1046 22.72 33.34 -12.77
C ALA A 1046 22.86 31.84 -12.48
N ILE A 1047 21.82 31.05 -12.75
CA ILE A 1047 21.83 29.59 -12.54
C ILE A 1047 22.24 28.91 -13.85
N LEU A 1048 21.47 29.14 -14.91
CA LEU A 1048 21.78 28.78 -16.28
C LEU A 1048 21.59 30.03 -17.13
N TYR A 1049 22.60 30.38 -17.91
CA TYR A 1049 22.60 31.63 -18.67
C TYR A 1049 23.20 31.44 -20.04
N HIS A 1050 22.56 32.04 -21.01
CA HIS A 1050 23.03 32.17 -22.37
C HIS A 1050 23.05 33.63 -22.78
N GLN A 1051 24.12 34.08 -23.44
CA GLN A 1051 24.15 35.41 -24.03
C GLN A 1051 25.14 35.56 -25.19
N GLN A 1052 24.69 36.25 -26.23
CA GLN A 1052 25.55 36.78 -27.28
C GLN A 1052 25.96 38.23 -26.95
N THR A 1053 27.25 38.53 -26.95
CA THR A 1053 27.80 39.80 -26.44
C THR A 1053 27.94 40.91 -27.51
N SER A 1054 27.36 40.71 -28.70
CA SER A 1054 27.41 41.64 -29.85
C SER A 1054 26.07 41.67 -30.60
N GLY A 1055 25.81 42.74 -31.37
CA GLY A 1055 24.56 42.89 -32.12
C GLY A 1055 23.36 43.18 -31.21
N ASP A 1056 22.24 42.49 -31.44
CA ASP A 1056 20.97 42.66 -30.69
C ASP A 1056 20.99 42.08 -29.27
N ASN A 1057 22.13 41.51 -28.84
CA ASN A 1057 22.38 40.98 -27.51
C ASN A 1057 21.29 40.00 -26.98
N PRO A 1058 20.95 38.93 -27.73
CA PRO A 1058 19.97 37.95 -27.28
C PRO A 1058 20.48 37.14 -26.07
N GLN A 1059 19.64 37.06 -25.04
CA GLN A 1059 19.85 36.32 -23.79
C GLN A 1059 18.76 35.27 -23.56
N MET A 1060 19.15 34.13 -22.97
CA MET A 1060 18.22 33.21 -22.30
C MET A 1060 18.66 33.02 -20.86
N VAL A 1061 17.72 33.15 -19.93
CA VAL A 1061 18.05 33.37 -18.53
C VAL A 1061 17.19 32.49 -17.64
N LEU A 1062 17.83 31.79 -16.70
CA LEU A 1062 17.24 31.32 -15.45
C LEU A 1062 18.14 31.80 -14.31
N ARG A 1063 17.64 32.68 -13.45
CA ARG A 1063 18.45 33.34 -12.41
C ARG A 1063 17.65 33.69 -11.15
N ILE A 1064 18.39 34.02 -10.10
CA ILE A 1064 17.88 34.77 -8.96
C ILE A 1064 18.20 36.25 -9.20
N ASN A 1065 17.22 37.13 -9.02
CA ASN A 1065 17.37 38.58 -9.17
C ASN A 1065 16.68 39.30 -8.00
N GLY A 1066 17.47 39.74 -7.02
CA GLY A 1066 16.93 40.06 -5.70
C GLY A 1066 16.18 38.85 -5.13
N SER A 1067 15.10 39.07 -4.39
CA SER A 1067 14.30 37.99 -3.79
C SER A 1067 13.29 37.36 -4.76
N THR A 1068 13.66 37.22 -6.04
CA THR A 1068 12.83 36.55 -7.05
C THR A 1068 13.64 35.53 -7.82
N LEU A 1069 13.04 34.37 -8.09
CA LEU A 1069 13.50 33.46 -9.13
C LEU A 1069 12.79 33.87 -10.42
N GLU A 1070 13.54 34.15 -11.47
CA GLU A 1070 13.00 34.59 -12.73
C GLU A 1070 13.70 33.90 -13.91
N GLY A 1071 12.98 33.79 -15.02
CA GLY A 1071 13.56 33.32 -16.25
C GLY A 1071 12.76 33.70 -17.47
N GLY A 1072 13.43 33.73 -18.62
CA GLY A 1072 12.86 34.15 -19.88
C GLY A 1072 13.93 34.53 -20.90
N SER A 1073 13.55 35.38 -21.84
CA SER A 1073 14.41 35.89 -22.92
C SER A 1073 14.49 37.42 -22.91
N TYR A 1074 15.62 37.94 -23.38
CA TYR A 1074 15.85 39.37 -23.58
C TYR A 1074 16.64 39.64 -24.85
N SER A 1075 16.28 40.69 -25.59
CA SER A 1075 17.13 41.30 -26.61
C SER A 1075 16.94 42.82 -26.61
N ILE A 1076 17.85 43.56 -27.25
CA ILE A 1076 17.75 45.02 -27.34
C ILE A 1076 16.50 45.42 -28.13
N SER A 1077 16.16 44.69 -29.19
CA SER A 1077 15.02 44.97 -30.05
C SER A 1077 13.67 44.51 -29.47
N SER A 1078 13.64 43.40 -28.72
CA SER A 1078 12.39 42.81 -28.19
C SER A 1078 12.08 43.22 -26.75
N GLY A 1079 13.08 43.63 -25.95
CA GLY A 1079 12.90 43.90 -24.52
C GLY A 1079 12.82 42.61 -23.69
N LEU A 1080 12.29 42.70 -22.46
CA LEU A 1080 12.23 41.61 -21.48
C LEU A 1080 10.93 40.80 -21.62
N HIS A 1081 11.05 39.48 -21.81
CA HIS A 1081 9.93 38.52 -21.80
C HIS A 1081 10.15 37.46 -20.72
N PHE A 1082 9.77 37.78 -19.48
CA PHE A 1082 10.11 36.97 -18.30
C PHE A 1082 8.86 36.47 -17.57
N VAL A 1083 9.04 35.37 -16.85
CA VAL A 1083 8.15 34.91 -15.79
C VAL A 1083 8.95 34.81 -14.50
N SER A 1084 8.35 35.17 -13.38
CA SER A 1084 9.04 35.18 -12.09
C SER A 1084 8.14 34.69 -10.95
N MET A 1085 8.78 34.33 -9.84
CA MET A 1085 8.13 34.03 -8.57
C MET A 1085 8.98 34.53 -7.40
N PRO A 1086 8.37 34.92 -6.26
CA PRO A 1086 9.11 35.36 -5.09
C PRO A 1086 9.85 34.21 -4.41
N LEU A 1087 11.07 34.48 -3.97
CA LEU A 1087 11.84 33.65 -3.04
C LEU A 1087 11.76 34.25 -1.64
N THR A 1088 11.79 33.40 -0.62
CA THR A 1088 11.71 33.79 0.78
C THR A 1088 12.97 33.39 1.54
N THR A 1089 13.16 33.89 2.76
CA THR A 1089 14.27 33.46 3.62
C THR A 1089 14.27 31.96 3.91
N GLY A 1090 13.12 31.30 3.83
CA GLY A 1090 12.99 29.83 3.95
C GLY A 1090 13.60 29.05 2.78
N ASP A 1091 13.95 29.73 1.69
CA ASP A 1091 14.57 29.13 0.50
C ASP A 1091 16.11 29.17 0.56
N LEU A 1092 16.69 29.87 1.55
CA LEU A 1092 18.13 29.93 1.75
C LEU A 1092 18.66 28.62 2.30
N ASN A 1093 19.76 28.15 1.74
CA ASN A 1093 20.46 26.93 2.15
C ASN A 1093 19.57 25.68 2.16
N VAL A 1094 18.52 25.65 1.33
CA VAL A 1094 17.65 24.49 1.11
C VAL A 1094 17.72 24.11 -0.37
N TRP A 1095 17.84 22.80 -0.67
CA TRP A 1095 17.81 22.32 -2.06
C TRP A 1095 16.41 22.49 -2.63
N MET A 1096 16.31 23.14 -3.78
CA MET A 1096 15.08 23.25 -4.56
C MET A 1096 15.36 22.96 -6.02
N HIS A 1097 14.44 22.26 -6.69
CA HIS A 1097 14.47 22.12 -8.14
C HIS A 1097 13.82 23.34 -8.75
N VAL A 1098 14.50 23.99 -9.66
CA VAL A 1098 13.96 25.12 -10.43
C VAL A 1098 13.95 24.76 -11.90
N ALA A 1099 12.85 25.09 -12.58
CA ALA A 1099 12.76 24.90 -14.02
C ALA A 1099 12.03 26.07 -14.68
N LEU A 1100 12.44 26.36 -15.91
CA LEU A 1100 11.82 27.29 -16.81
C LEU A 1100 11.50 26.57 -18.13
N THR A 1101 10.24 26.55 -18.54
CA THR A 1101 9.82 25.95 -19.82
C THR A 1101 9.21 27.00 -20.75
N TYR A 1102 9.43 26.84 -22.05
CA TYR A 1102 8.75 27.58 -23.11
C TYR A 1102 8.29 26.61 -24.18
N ASP A 1103 6.99 26.54 -24.41
CA ASP A 1103 6.36 25.61 -25.36
C ASP A 1103 6.08 26.22 -26.74
N GLY A 1104 6.51 27.47 -26.96
CA GLY A 1104 6.18 28.27 -28.15
C GLY A 1104 5.00 29.22 -27.95
N THR A 1105 4.31 29.15 -26.81
CA THR A 1105 3.13 29.97 -26.50
C THR A 1105 3.19 30.64 -25.13
N ALA A 1106 3.79 29.99 -24.13
CA ALA A 1106 3.90 30.53 -22.79
C ALA A 1106 5.22 30.14 -22.12
N TRP A 1107 5.79 31.09 -21.36
CA TRP A 1107 6.83 30.83 -20.38
C TRP A 1107 6.20 30.32 -19.09
N ARG A 1108 6.77 29.28 -18.49
CA ARG A 1108 6.32 28.71 -17.22
C ARG A 1108 7.51 28.50 -16.30
N ILE A 1109 7.36 28.86 -15.04
CA ILE A 1109 8.39 28.68 -14.02
C ILE A 1109 7.88 27.75 -12.92
N TYR A 1110 8.76 26.85 -12.48
CA TYR A 1110 8.45 25.77 -11.57
C TYR A 1110 9.41 25.79 -10.39
N LYS A 1111 8.88 25.37 -9.24
CA LYS A 1111 9.65 25.12 -8.02
C LYS A 1111 9.29 23.73 -7.50
N ASN A 1112 10.27 22.87 -7.28
CA ASN A 1112 10.12 21.49 -6.80
C ASN A 1112 9.11 20.67 -7.63
N GLY A 1113 9.17 20.81 -8.95
CA GLY A 1113 8.30 20.07 -9.88
C GLY A 1113 6.89 20.64 -10.04
N VAL A 1114 6.51 21.67 -9.27
CA VAL A 1114 5.20 22.29 -9.31
C VAL A 1114 5.24 23.60 -10.10
N LEU A 1115 4.27 23.81 -11.00
CA LEU A 1115 4.08 25.06 -11.72
C LEU A 1115 3.72 26.16 -10.74
N VAL A 1116 4.53 27.23 -10.66
CA VAL A 1116 4.28 28.33 -9.72
C VAL A 1116 3.83 29.61 -10.40
N ASN A 1117 4.23 29.85 -11.65
CA ASN A 1117 3.73 30.98 -12.44
C ASN A 1117 3.88 30.75 -13.95
N SER A 1118 3.13 31.50 -14.75
CA SER A 1118 3.20 31.45 -16.22
C SER A 1118 2.96 32.82 -16.86
N SER A 1119 3.52 33.06 -18.05
CA SER A 1119 3.35 34.27 -18.85
C SER A 1119 3.10 33.90 -20.32
N THR A 1120 2.06 34.46 -20.94
CA THR A 1120 1.65 34.20 -22.33
C THR A 1120 2.25 35.17 -23.34
N ASP A 1121 3.42 35.75 -23.02
CA ASP A 1121 4.10 36.71 -23.89
C ASP A 1121 4.54 36.06 -25.22
N ALA A 1122 3.92 36.51 -26.31
CA ALA A 1122 3.99 35.91 -27.64
C ALA A 1122 5.33 36.14 -28.37
N GLN A 1123 6.21 37.02 -27.87
CA GLN A 1123 7.53 37.27 -28.50
C GLN A 1123 8.59 36.21 -28.14
N GLY A 1124 8.37 35.44 -27.07
CA GLY A 1124 8.96 34.10 -26.91
C GLY A 1124 10.47 33.96 -26.78
N ALA A 1125 10.95 32.71 -26.91
CA ALA A 1125 12.36 32.34 -26.88
C ALA A 1125 13.09 32.71 -28.17
N ILE A 1126 14.29 33.28 -28.01
CA ILE A 1126 15.14 33.80 -29.09
C ILE A 1126 16.27 32.83 -29.41
N THR A 1127 16.81 32.90 -30.64
CA THR A 1127 17.93 32.06 -31.07
C THR A 1127 19.17 32.30 -30.19
N ALA A 1128 19.64 31.24 -29.54
CA ALA A 1128 20.74 31.30 -28.60
C ALA A 1128 22.09 30.92 -29.24
N SER A 1129 22.74 31.80 -30.01
CA SER A 1129 24.01 31.49 -30.72
C SER A 1129 25.29 32.02 -30.05
N GLY A 1130 25.21 32.39 -28.77
CA GLY A 1130 26.27 32.96 -27.94
C GLY A 1130 26.78 32.01 -26.85
N SER A 1131 27.38 32.55 -25.79
CA SER A 1131 28.04 31.76 -24.75
C SER A 1131 27.06 31.29 -23.68
N TRP A 1132 27.15 30.00 -23.32
CA TRP A 1132 26.43 29.36 -22.22
C TRP A 1132 27.32 29.25 -20.97
N MET A 1133 26.71 29.44 -19.81
CA MET A 1133 27.37 29.34 -18.50
C MET A 1133 26.42 28.80 -17.43
N ILE A 1134 27.01 28.11 -16.45
CA ILE A 1134 26.35 27.72 -15.20
C ILE A 1134 26.96 28.56 -14.08
N GLY A 1135 26.12 29.20 -13.26
CA GLY A 1135 26.58 29.95 -12.09
C GLY A 1135 27.05 31.39 -12.34
N ALA A 1136 27.06 31.89 -13.59
CA ALA A 1136 27.41 33.29 -13.93
C ALA A 1136 26.90 33.71 -15.31
N THR A 1137 27.04 35.00 -15.62
CA THR A 1137 26.88 35.58 -16.96
C THR A 1137 28.20 35.55 -17.74
N PRO A 1138 28.17 35.58 -19.10
CA PRO A 1138 29.37 35.71 -19.94
C PRO A 1138 30.24 36.96 -19.70
N TYR A 1139 29.71 37.99 -19.08
CA TYR A 1139 30.48 39.18 -18.67
C TYR A 1139 31.18 39.04 -17.31
N GLY A 1140 30.87 37.98 -16.55
CA GLY A 1140 31.44 37.76 -15.22
C GLY A 1140 30.98 38.79 -14.19
N ASP A 1141 29.68 39.11 -14.14
CA ASP A 1141 29.11 40.14 -13.26
C ASP A 1141 27.88 39.71 -12.44
N GLN A 1142 27.20 38.59 -12.76
CA GLN A 1142 26.05 38.05 -12.01
C GLN A 1142 26.31 36.64 -11.47
N PHE A 1143 27.19 36.53 -10.49
CA PHE A 1143 27.62 35.25 -9.93
C PHE A 1143 26.59 34.65 -8.96
N PHE A 1144 26.28 33.37 -9.15
CA PHE A 1144 25.45 32.62 -8.20
C PHE A 1144 26.19 32.40 -6.88
N SER A 1145 25.48 32.56 -5.77
CA SER A 1145 25.97 32.26 -4.43
C SER A 1145 25.18 31.07 -3.90
N GLY A 1146 25.82 29.91 -3.81
CA GLY A 1146 25.17 28.67 -3.39
C GLY A 1146 25.69 27.45 -4.12
N GLN A 1147 24.96 26.33 -4.00
CA GLN A 1147 25.30 25.08 -4.71
C GLN A 1147 24.38 24.86 -5.90
N ILE A 1148 24.92 24.31 -6.99
CA ILE A 1148 24.14 23.86 -8.16
C ILE A 1148 24.47 22.38 -8.40
N TYR A 1149 23.41 21.61 -8.67
CA TYR A 1149 23.44 20.18 -8.99
C TYR A 1149 22.51 19.91 -10.17
N ASP A 1150 22.84 18.93 -11.01
CA ASP A 1150 21.93 18.39 -12.03
C ASP A 1150 21.29 19.46 -12.94
N ALA A 1151 22.14 20.26 -13.58
CA ALA A 1151 21.74 21.30 -14.53
C ALA A 1151 21.42 20.69 -15.90
N ARG A 1152 20.32 21.09 -16.52
CA ARG A 1152 19.81 20.48 -17.76
C ARG A 1152 19.27 21.54 -18.72
N VAL A 1153 19.46 21.29 -20.01
CA VAL A 1153 18.89 22.09 -21.11
C VAL A 1153 18.25 21.16 -22.13
N TYR A 1154 17.01 21.47 -22.53
CA TYR A 1154 16.24 20.74 -23.54
C TYR A 1154 15.80 21.71 -24.65
N ASN A 1155 15.75 21.25 -25.90
CA ASN A 1155 15.23 22.08 -27.01
C ASN A 1155 13.72 21.92 -27.25
N TYR A 1156 12.97 21.63 -26.18
CA TYR A 1156 11.51 21.62 -26.15
C TYR A 1156 11.00 22.02 -24.76
N GLY A 1157 9.76 22.52 -24.70
CA GLY A 1157 9.09 22.81 -23.43
C GLY A 1157 8.56 21.50 -22.82
N LEU A 1158 9.12 21.10 -21.68
CA LEU A 1158 8.62 19.97 -20.91
C LEU A 1158 7.19 20.25 -20.41
N SER A 1159 6.36 19.20 -20.37
CA SER A 1159 5.05 19.25 -19.71
C SER A 1159 5.19 19.30 -18.20
N ASP A 1160 4.14 19.71 -17.49
CA ASP A 1160 4.13 19.76 -16.02
C ASP A 1160 4.51 18.40 -15.38
N ALA A 1161 3.98 17.29 -15.92
CA ALA A 1161 4.31 15.95 -15.44
C ALA A 1161 5.78 15.58 -15.70
N ALA A 1162 6.35 16.02 -16.83
CA ALA A 1162 7.75 15.77 -17.16
C ALA A 1162 8.70 16.64 -16.32
N VAL A 1163 8.32 17.89 -16.00
CA VAL A 1163 9.06 18.74 -15.05
C VAL A 1163 9.01 18.14 -13.64
N ALA A 1164 7.86 17.60 -13.21
CA ALA A 1164 7.75 16.89 -11.95
C ALA A 1164 8.66 15.66 -11.92
N ALA A 1165 8.70 14.87 -12.99
CA ALA A 1165 9.55 13.67 -13.08
C ALA A 1165 11.05 13.95 -12.94
N ILE A 1166 11.56 15.06 -13.48
CA ILE A 1166 12.98 15.45 -13.31
C ILE A 1166 13.25 16.20 -11.99
N ALA A 1167 12.20 16.55 -11.24
CA ALA A 1167 12.26 17.19 -9.93
C ALA A 1167 12.19 16.20 -8.74
N HIS A 1168 12.20 14.90 -9.01
CA HIS A 1168 12.32 13.83 -8.02
C HIS A 1168 13.74 13.27 -8.05
#